data_AF-A0A1Z4M1Q1-F1
#
_entry.id   AF-A0A1Z4M1Q1-F1
#
_cell.length_a   1.000
_cell.length_b   1.000
_cell.length_c   1.000
_cell.angle_alpha   90.00
_cell.angle_beta   90.00
_cell.angle_gamma   90.00
#
_symmetry.space_group_name_H-M   'P 1'
#
loop_
_entity.id
_entity.type
_entity.pdbx_description
1 polymer ?
#
loop_
_entity_poly.entity_id
_entity_poly.type
_entity_poly.pdbx_seq_one_letter_code
_entity_poly.pdbx_strand_id
1 'polypeptide(L)'
;MENNQQQPSTSLLAAENTDSSNTATTFEAGMDFAKGFGGEGSDEALGVDVDKEGNVYIAGSFRGTAKFGDETLESEGSSSRDDAFIAKLDNAGTVVWAQRLGGRENDAAYGITVDESGNSYVAGSFRDDVTFRTATPTEDNSELDVAEVSDDGPTPNDTDSPPVTNTEEIAFESNGGDDAFIAQMDKDGKVQWAIQFGGEGDEYADGITVDSQGNTYVTGSFEEEVTFGEADSLTADGSSDGFVTKVDATGKVVWAKQFGDAGHEVVVGEQGNSYVMGVTETSASTDLYIAKIDDTGDFVWEKTFDGAASNEGSGIAVDKDGNTYFTGYFEDTATFGDTTLTSTGGSNDGFVTKLDADGNVLWAKKFGGRNDDKGFGITLDESEDIYLTGSFENQLIFGENIQLNSSGSEDAFILKLDTMGKVKWAKNLGSESTDVGYDIAVKGDNVTYVAGSFEDDATIGDKSISNAGSSDAFVVKLVEELPEISLSVSPDSISEDGENQLTYTFTSNIASSESDPLTVNFEVGGDAVFNQDYTTQSDNEGFSFTDTEGTITFENGETTASITINATDDTDVEQNETISLTLVAAKEQEKDTEAIEPTPEDMEAETEEDESDPELVGELTESMVSDYKIATTEAVMATITNDDTAGGGTDNGGTDNGGTDNGGTDNGGTDNGGTDNGGTDNGGTDNGGTDNGGTGSGGTDNGGTDNGGTDNGSTGSGGGTGSGGGVNTGIATELSSTNKTFSLNGDSAKLNFLLKRSQAGSVNEIALFEVDDEQGAIGGVTPDNSDYARIASDRAISVFSVLNDPPQGFSTNLNRIIELDNGQFFRLLMVEDGTLDGLSNGSVNVSQVRLSDSLTVSDVSDNSFNLDFSEDITVEMQLNNQATQPIGSVSSNLQNQQGELIDLTSVTTNQTATFTLHREASFDSIIGWYKIADINGGIDTDNDGVADVAVGDANYKTAAMQNRVAMDDLQVSDGGTSTFTGEFEAGSLFAAFMIVDGNPGELLDSDSGNDPRTYFSYIGANSDGADHVRMLGNNVFGFEDLAEGGDKDFNDATVSVEFS
;
A
#
# COMPACT_ATOMS: atom_id res chain seq x y z
N MET A 1 -5.03 -25.84 67.88
CA MET A 1 -5.62 -25.05 68.99
C MET A 1 -4.49 -24.42 69.79
N GLU A 2 -4.16 -23.16 69.52
CA GLU A 2 -3.55 -22.27 70.52
C GLU A 2 -3.92 -20.81 70.20
N ASN A 3 -3.80 -19.91 71.19
CA ASN A 3 -4.63 -18.71 71.28
C ASN A 3 -4.05 -17.45 70.64
N ASN A 4 -4.85 -16.87 69.74
CA ASN A 4 -5.36 -15.50 69.79
C ASN A 4 -4.78 -14.54 70.87
N GLN A 5 -4.00 -13.56 70.43
CA GLN A 5 -3.97 -12.20 70.98
C GLN A 5 -4.10 -11.19 69.84
N GLN A 6 -4.59 -10.00 70.17
CA GLN A 6 -5.31 -9.11 69.27
C GLN A 6 -4.63 -7.73 69.18
N GLN A 7 -4.98 -6.97 68.13
CA GLN A 7 -4.85 -5.50 67.92
C GLN A 7 -3.69 -5.04 67.01
N PRO A 8 -3.86 -3.94 66.23
CA PRO A 8 -5.10 -3.22 65.89
C PRO A 8 -5.33 -3.04 64.37
N SER A 9 -6.58 -2.75 64.02
CA SER A 9 -6.97 -2.17 62.72
C SER A 9 -6.55 -0.70 62.62
N THR A 10 -6.01 -0.30 61.47
CA THR A 10 -6.04 1.09 61.00
C THR A 10 -6.81 1.16 59.69
N SER A 11 -8.04 1.67 59.76
CA SER A 11 -8.71 2.16 58.57
C SER A 11 -8.01 3.45 58.10
N LEU A 12 -7.51 3.48 56.88
CA LEU A 12 -7.60 4.71 56.10
C LEU A 12 -8.88 4.63 55.25
N LEU A 13 -9.52 5.78 55.11
CA LEU A 13 -10.76 5.94 54.38
C LEU A 13 -10.49 5.99 52.88
N ALA A 14 -11.52 5.65 52.10
CA ALA A 14 -11.55 5.84 50.66
C ALA A 14 -11.00 7.22 50.26
N ALA A 15 -10.00 7.20 49.39
CA ALA A 15 -10.03 8.06 48.22
C ALA A 15 -10.77 7.24 47.14
N GLU A 16 -11.76 7.85 46.50
CA GLU A 16 -12.31 7.34 45.24
C GLU A 16 -11.21 7.54 44.20
N ASN A 17 -10.57 6.44 43.76
CA ASN A 17 -9.65 6.47 42.63
C ASN A 17 -10.42 5.96 41.42
N THR A 18 -11.24 6.84 40.84
CA THR A 18 -11.89 6.65 39.53
C THR A 18 -10.87 6.94 38.44
N ASP A 19 -9.76 6.21 38.46
CA ASP A 19 -8.66 6.39 37.53
C ASP A 19 -8.61 5.15 36.64
N SER A 20 -9.18 5.31 35.45
CA SER A 20 -9.22 4.32 34.37
C SER A 20 -8.01 4.43 33.45
N SER A 21 -6.95 5.15 33.85
CA SER A 21 -5.70 5.20 33.09
C SER A 21 -4.79 4.02 33.46
N ASN A 22 -4.87 2.95 32.66
CA ASN A 22 -3.78 2.00 32.54
C ASN A 22 -3.27 2.09 31.10
N THR A 23 -2.00 2.43 30.93
CA THR A 23 -1.48 3.02 29.69
C THR A 23 -1.19 1.99 28.61
N ALA A 24 -2.16 1.80 27.71
CA ALA A 24 -1.88 1.58 26.29
C ALA A 24 -2.29 2.87 25.57
N THR A 25 -1.31 3.61 25.05
CA THR A 25 -1.54 4.86 24.31
C THR A 25 -0.73 4.83 23.02
N THR A 26 -1.46 4.52 21.98
CA THR A 26 -1.22 4.65 20.54
C THR A 26 -2.60 5.06 19.98
N PHE A 27 -2.65 5.77 18.85
CA PHE A 27 -3.88 6.38 18.28
C PHE A 27 -5.20 5.70 18.68
N GLU A 28 -6.07 6.40 19.43
CA GLU A 28 -7.35 5.82 19.84
C GLU A 28 -8.24 5.61 18.61
N ALA A 29 -8.25 4.39 18.05
CA ALA A 29 -9.17 4.05 16.97
C ALA A 29 -10.61 4.30 17.45
N GLY A 30 -11.27 5.25 16.79
CA GLY A 30 -12.59 5.75 17.16
C GLY A 30 -13.66 4.76 16.74
N MET A 31 -14.64 4.53 17.60
CA MET A 31 -15.82 3.76 17.22
C MET A 31 -16.69 4.61 16.30
N ASP A 32 -16.71 4.34 14.99
CA ASP A 32 -17.56 5.07 14.05
C ASP A 32 -19.02 4.65 14.23
N PHE A 33 -19.27 3.33 14.22
CA PHE A 33 -20.56 2.77 14.60
C PHE A 33 -20.46 1.44 15.35
N ALA A 34 -21.49 1.17 16.14
CA ALA A 34 -21.85 -0.16 16.64
C ALA A 34 -23.33 -0.38 16.33
N LYS A 35 -23.70 -1.58 15.87
CA LYS A 35 -25.08 -1.99 15.55
C LYS A 35 -25.34 -3.35 16.19
N GLY A 36 -26.51 -3.51 16.79
CA GLY A 36 -27.04 -4.79 17.23
C GLY A 36 -28.26 -5.18 16.38
N PHE A 37 -28.39 -6.46 16.07
CA PHE A 37 -29.44 -7.07 15.25
C PHE A 37 -29.95 -8.34 15.90
N GLY A 38 -31.27 -8.47 16.05
CA GLY A 38 -31.83 -9.63 16.75
C GLY A 38 -33.28 -9.47 17.18
N GLY A 39 -33.72 -10.38 18.05
CA GLY A 39 -35.08 -10.50 18.58
C GLY A 39 -35.14 -11.21 19.93
N GLU A 40 -36.22 -11.91 20.25
CA GLU A 40 -36.31 -12.68 21.53
C GLU A 40 -35.44 -13.97 21.53
N GLY A 41 -34.64 -14.18 20.46
CA GLY A 41 -33.92 -15.41 20.15
C GLY A 41 -32.44 -15.38 20.51
N SER A 42 -31.70 -16.27 19.83
CA SER A 42 -30.24 -16.35 19.77
C SER A 42 -29.91 -15.99 18.33
N ASP A 43 -29.25 -14.87 18.14
CA ASP A 43 -28.95 -14.31 16.83
C ASP A 43 -27.45 -13.97 16.79
N GLU A 44 -26.72 -14.43 15.77
CA GLU A 44 -25.25 -14.44 15.75
C GLU A 44 -24.75 -14.07 14.33
N ALA A 45 -23.85 -13.09 14.21
CA ALA A 45 -23.16 -12.81 12.95
C ALA A 45 -21.80 -13.52 12.97
N LEU A 46 -21.68 -14.59 12.20
CA LEU A 46 -20.54 -15.52 12.22
C LEU A 46 -19.41 -15.11 11.27
N GLY A 47 -19.74 -14.44 10.15
CA GLY A 47 -18.77 -13.93 9.18
C GLY A 47 -19.06 -12.48 8.76
N VAL A 48 -18.01 -11.75 8.36
CA VAL A 48 -18.07 -10.36 7.89
C VAL A 48 -17.06 -10.07 6.79
N ASP A 49 -17.50 -9.37 5.73
CA ASP A 49 -16.60 -8.84 4.70
C ASP A 49 -17.08 -7.46 4.21
N VAL A 50 -16.24 -6.73 3.48
CA VAL A 50 -16.43 -5.32 3.12
C VAL A 50 -16.06 -5.04 1.65
N ASP A 51 -16.95 -4.36 0.92
CA ASP A 51 -16.64 -3.94 -0.46
C ASP A 51 -15.76 -2.68 -0.52
N LYS A 52 -15.19 -2.41 -1.71
CA LYS A 52 -14.34 -1.24 -1.96
C LYS A 52 -15.05 0.11 -1.71
N GLU A 53 -16.38 0.18 -1.74
CA GLU A 53 -17.14 1.37 -1.33
C GLU A 53 -17.24 1.50 0.20
N GLY A 54 -16.99 0.42 0.94
CA GLY A 54 -17.04 0.33 2.41
C GLY A 54 -18.40 -0.13 2.93
N ASN A 55 -19.23 -0.75 2.10
CA ASN A 55 -20.45 -1.42 2.55
C ASN A 55 -20.06 -2.75 3.18
N VAL A 56 -20.70 -3.07 4.31
CA VAL A 56 -20.39 -4.26 5.12
C VAL A 56 -21.41 -5.33 4.84
N TYR A 57 -20.98 -6.58 4.70
CA TYR A 57 -21.82 -7.74 4.50
C TYR A 57 -21.59 -8.68 5.68
N ILE A 58 -22.67 -9.18 6.26
CA ILE A 58 -22.61 -10.16 7.36
C ILE A 58 -23.46 -11.37 7.03
N ALA A 59 -22.99 -12.53 7.47
CA ALA A 59 -23.73 -13.79 7.45
C ALA A 59 -23.77 -14.42 8.85
N GLY A 60 -24.73 -15.30 9.09
CA GLY A 60 -24.89 -15.92 10.39
C GLY A 60 -26.17 -16.73 10.55
N SER A 61 -26.63 -16.88 11.80
CA SER A 61 -27.87 -17.57 12.16
C SER A 61 -28.76 -16.73 13.08
N PHE A 62 -30.07 -16.96 13.06
CA PHE A 62 -31.02 -16.25 13.92
C PHE A 62 -32.21 -17.14 14.31
N ARG A 63 -32.81 -16.90 15.48
CA ARG A 63 -33.88 -17.73 16.05
C ARG A 63 -35.21 -17.00 16.16
N GLY A 64 -36.21 -17.44 15.39
CA GLY A 64 -37.59 -16.97 15.53
C GLY A 64 -37.88 -15.69 14.74
N THR A 65 -37.57 -14.52 15.29
CA THR A 65 -37.87 -13.23 14.62
C THR A 65 -36.80 -12.20 14.93
N ALA A 66 -35.88 -11.97 13.99
CA ALA A 66 -34.78 -11.02 14.14
C ALA A 66 -35.02 -9.72 13.35
N LYS A 67 -34.42 -8.62 13.81
CA LYS A 67 -34.53 -7.29 13.20
C LYS A 67 -33.21 -6.76 12.70
N PHE A 68 -33.23 -6.31 11.46
CA PHE A 68 -32.11 -5.70 10.76
C PHE A 68 -32.48 -4.26 10.39
N GLY A 69 -32.43 -3.36 11.37
CA GLY A 69 -32.87 -1.98 11.21
C GLY A 69 -34.40 -1.88 11.04
N ASP A 70 -34.84 -1.44 9.86
CA ASP A 70 -36.27 -1.44 9.48
C ASP A 70 -36.73 -2.80 8.90
N GLU A 71 -35.80 -3.67 8.50
CA GLU A 71 -36.10 -5.02 7.99
C GLU A 71 -36.39 -6.00 9.14
N THR A 72 -37.20 -7.03 8.87
CA THR A 72 -37.52 -8.10 9.83
C THR A 72 -37.49 -9.44 9.11
N LEU A 73 -36.78 -10.41 9.71
CA LEU A 73 -36.71 -11.79 9.25
C LEU A 73 -37.49 -12.68 10.22
N GLU A 74 -38.23 -13.67 9.68
CA GLU A 74 -38.95 -14.68 10.46
C GLU A 74 -38.46 -16.08 10.04
N SER A 75 -38.11 -16.91 11.02
CA SER A 75 -37.69 -18.31 10.78
C SER A 75 -38.88 -19.14 10.27
N GLU A 76 -38.68 -20.05 9.30
CA GLU A 76 -39.79 -20.92 8.86
C GLU A 76 -40.11 -22.04 9.86
N GLY A 77 -39.10 -22.43 10.64
CA GLY A 77 -39.19 -23.49 11.62
C GLY A 77 -40.04 -23.16 12.84
N SER A 78 -40.00 -24.05 13.83
CA SER A 78 -40.45 -23.70 15.19
C SER A 78 -39.50 -22.69 15.82
N SER A 79 -39.97 -21.85 16.76
CA SER A 79 -39.19 -20.82 17.48
C SER A 79 -38.10 -21.36 18.46
N SER A 80 -37.49 -22.49 18.15
CA SER A 80 -36.38 -23.14 18.84
C SER A 80 -35.43 -23.80 17.83
N ARG A 81 -35.40 -23.24 16.63
CA ARG A 81 -34.61 -23.62 15.46
C ARG A 81 -34.05 -22.34 14.87
N ASP A 82 -32.90 -22.47 14.26
CA ASP A 82 -32.08 -21.36 13.80
C ASP A 82 -32.13 -21.37 12.29
N ASP A 83 -32.45 -20.25 11.67
CA ASP A 83 -32.41 -20.08 10.22
C ASP A 83 -31.20 -19.20 9.88
N ALA A 84 -30.60 -19.41 8.71
CA ALA A 84 -29.47 -18.61 8.26
C ALA A 84 -29.90 -17.19 7.81
N PHE A 85 -28.98 -16.23 7.87
CA PHE A 85 -29.20 -14.91 7.26
C PHE A 85 -27.97 -14.39 6.53
N ILE A 86 -28.22 -13.43 5.65
CA ILE A 86 -27.23 -12.52 5.10
C ILE A 86 -27.81 -11.10 5.08
N ALA A 87 -27.00 -10.09 5.44
CA ALA A 87 -27.41 -8.69 5.41
C ALA A 87 -26.29 -7.78 4.91
N LYS A 88 -26.66 -6.74 4.16
CA LYS A 88 -25.75 -5.67 3.71
C LYS A 88 -26.06 -4.37 4.43
N LEU A 89 -25.02 -3.70 4.92
CA LEU A 89 -25.06 -2.38 5.51
C LEU A 89 -24.27 -1.40 4.62
N ASP A 90 -24.71 -0.14 4.51
CA ASP A 90 -23.88 0.91 3.92
C ASP A 90 -22.70 1.27 4.85
N ASN A 91 -21.75 2.07 4.33
CA ASN A 91 -20.57 2.54 5.08
C ASN A 91 -20.91 3.38 6.35
N ALA A 92 -22.17 3.79 6.55
CA ALA A 92 -22.66 4.42 7.78
C ALA A 92 -23.38 3.43 8.74
N GLY A 93 -23.33 2.13 8.43
CA GLY A 93 -23.97 1.06 9.18
C GLY A 93 -25.50 1.07 9.05
N THR A 94 -26.06 1.58 7.95
CA THR A 94 -27.50 1.51 7.66
C THR A 94 -27.78 0.24 6.86
N VAL A 95 -28.68 -0.62 7.34
CA VAL A 95 -29.07 -1.83 6.59
C VAL A 95 -29.68 -1.42 5.24
N VAL A 96 -29.09 -1.92 4.16
CA VAL A 96 -29.53 -1.73 2.77
C VAL A 96 -30.53 -2.82 2.38
N TRP A 97 -30.24 -4.06 2.76
CA TRP A 97 -31.12 -5.21 2.65
C TRP A 97 -30.70 -6.28 3.66
N ALA A 98 -31.65 -7.15 4.03
CA ALA A 98 -31.40 -8.36 4.80
C ALA A 98 -32.29 -9.50 4.25
N GLN A 99 -31.74 -10.71 4.18
CA GLN A 99 -32.41 -11.88 3.62
C GLN A 99 -32.18 -13.11 4.50
N ARG A 100 -33.25 -13.88 4.71
CA ARG A 100 -33.19 -15.23 5.28
C ARG A 100 -32.69 -16.23 4.23
N LEU A 101 -31.83 -17.14 4.66
CA LEU A 101 -31.45 -18.37 3.97
C LEU A 101 -31.91 -19.53 4.87
N GLY A 102 -32.20 -20.71 4.31
CA GLY A 102 -32.67 -21.85 5.12
C GLY A 102 -34.16 -22.20 4.96
N GLY A 103 -34.48 -23.38 5.50
CA GLY A 103 -35.75 -24.09 5.42
C GLY A 103 -36.46 -24.15 6.77
N ARG A 104 -36.70 -25.36 7.28
CA ARG A 104 -37.59 -25.59 8.44
C ARG A 104 -36.92 -26.22 9.65
N GLU A 105 -35.77 -26.85 9.50
CA GLU A 105 -35.00 -27.41 10.60
C GLU A 105 -33.96 -26.38 11.07
N ASN A 106 -32.67 -26.72 11.19
CA ASN A 106 -31.64 -25.75 11.55
C ASN A 106 -30.77 -25.47 10.33
N ASP A 107 -30.51 -24.20 10.07
CA ASP A 107 -29.67 -23.72 8.97
C ASP A 107 -28.76 -22.59 9.48
N ALA A 108 -27.52 -22.53 9.00
CA ALA A 108 -26.56 -21.51 9.38
C ALA A 108 -25.71 -21.11 8.17
N ALA A 109 -25.33 -19.83 8.11
CA ALA A 109 -24.29 -19.35 7.21
C ALA A 109 -23.04 -19.04 8.05
N TYR A 110 -21.95 -19.75 7.79
CA TYR A 110 -20.74 -19.70 8.63
C TYR A 110 -19.76 -18.65 8.11
N GLY A 111 -19.46 -18.66 6.81
CA GLY A 111 -18.53 -17.74 6.17
C GLY A 111 -19.17 -16.89 5.07
N ILE A 112 -18.60 -15.71 4.83
CA ILE A 112 -18.98 -14.79 3.76
C ILE A 112 -17.75 -14.09 3.18
N THR A 113 -17.76 -13.83 1.87
CA THR A 113 -16.75 -12.99 1.20
C THR A 113 -17.39 -12.16 0.07
N VAL A 114 -16.72 -11.10 -0.37
CA VAL A 114 -17.23 -10.12 -1.35
C VAL A 114 -16.18 -9.82 -2.42
N ASP A 115 -16.59 -9.84 -3.70
CA ASP A 115 -15.69 -9.50 -4.81
C ASP A 115 -15.56 -7.97 -5.05
N GLU A 116 -14.60 -7.56 -5.87
CA GLU A 116 -14.37 -6.15 -6.26
C GLU A 116 -15.57 -5.47 -6.97
N SER A 117 -16.57 -6.24 -7.40
CA SER A 117 -17.83 -5.76 -7.98
C SER A 117 -18.96 -5.61 -6.95
N GLY A 118 -18.70 -5.97 -5.69
CA GLY A 118 -19.67 -5.94 -4.59
C GLY A 118 -20.66 -7.11 -4.61
N ASN A 119 -20.34 -8.23 -5.29
CA ASN A 119 -21.13 -9.45 -5.19
C ASN A 119 -20.68 -10.23 -3.94
N SER A 120 -21.63 -10.76 -3.18
CA SER A 120 -21.35 -11.55 -1.96
C SER A 120 -21.50 -13.04 -2.22
N TYR A 121 -20.62 -13.82 -1.60
CA TYR A 121 -20.55 -15.27 -1.66
C TYR A 121 -20.66 -15.79 -0.23
N VAL A 122 -21.60 -16.69 0.02
CA VAL A 122 -21.92 -17.19 1.37
C VAL A 122 -21.87 -18.71 1.40
N ALA A 123 -21.23 -19.26 2.41
CA ALA A 123 -21.15 -20.70 2.70
C ALA A 123 -21.90 -21.05 3.99
N GLY A 124 -22.42 -22.26 4.08
CA GLY A 124 -23.19 -22.69 5.24
C GLY A 124 -23.68 -24.13 5.16
N SER A 125 -24.56 -24.49 6.10
CA SER A 125 -25.33 -25.73 6.07
C SER A 125 -26.82 -25.48 6.23
N PHE A 126 -27.62 -26.44 5.81
CA PHE A 126 -29.07 -26.43 5.93
C PHE A 126 -29.61 -27.83 6.23
N ARG A 127 -30.82 -27.91 6.80
CA ARG A 127 -31.48 -29.20 7.09
C ARG A 127 -32.94 -29.19 6.66
N ASP A 128 -33.39 -30.29 6.04
CA ASP A 128 -34.67 -30.36 5.28
C ASP A 128 -34.60 -29.48 4.01
N ASP A 129 -35.68 -29.36 3.25
CA ASP A 129 -35.66 -28.62 1.96
C ASP A 129 -35.41 -27.09 2.14
N VAL A 130 -34.49 -26.50 1.36
CA VAL A 130 -34.13 -25.06 1.39
C VAL A 130 -34.47 -24.34 0.07
N THR A 131 -34.79 -23.04 0.14
CA THR A 131 -35.08 -22.20 -1.03
C THR A 131 -34.35 -20.84 -1.00
N PHE A 132 -33.66 -20.51 -2.10
CA PHE A 132 -32.92 -19.28 -2.33
C PHE A 132 -33.66 -18.35 -3.31
N ARG A 133 -33.92 -17.10 -2.90
CA ARG A 133 -34.64 -16.10 -3.70
C ARG A 133 -33.75 -15.50 -4.80
N THR A 134 -34.21 -15.49 -6.05
CA THR A 134 -33.57 -14.80 -7.19
C THR A 134 -34.25 -13.48 -7.56
N ALA A 135 -35.02 -12.91 -6.63
CA ALA A 135 -35.63 -11.59 -6.70
C ALA A 135 -35.04 -10.66 -5.62
N THR A 136 -35.01 -9.34 -5.87
CA THR A 136 -34.52 -8.35 -4.90
C THR A 136 -35.35 -8.38 -3.61
N PRO A 137 -34.75 -8.33 -2.40
CA PRO A 137 -35.44 -8.50 -1.11
C PRO A 137 -36.57 -7.51 -0.73
N THR A 138 -36.97 -6.59 -1.61
CA THR A 138 -37.76 -5.40 -1.26
C THR A 138 -39.29 -5.57 -1.19
N GLU A 139 -39.83 -6.80 -1.32
CA GLU A 139 -41.26 -7.06 -1.13
C GLU A 139 -41.50 -8.32 -0.26
N ASP A 140 -42.10 -8.10 0.92
CA ASP A 140 -42.72 -9.06 1.84
C ASP A 140 -41.93 -10.37 2.11
N ASN A 141 -41.13 -10.37 3.17
CA ASN A 141 -40.42 -11.56 3.65
C ASN A 141 -41.32 -12.62 4.33
N SER A 142 -42.65 -12.42 4.43
CA SER A 142 -43.54 -13.31 5.19
C SER A 142 -44.23 -14.44 4.42
N GLU A 143 -44.09 -14.53 3.09
CA GLU A 143 -44.68 -15.62 2.26
C GLU A 143 -43.61 -16.53 1.63
N LEU A 144 -42.74 -17.14 2.45
CA LEU A 144 -42.00 -18.36 2.10
C LEU A 144 -42.85 -19.58 2.50
N ASP A 145 -43.74 -20.01 1.61
CA ASP A 145 -44.66 -21.14 1.83
C ASP A 145 -44.26 -22.31 0.91
N VAL A 146 -43.43 -23.24 1.42
CA VAL A 146 -43.04 -24.46 0.70
C VAL A 146 -44.29 -25.18 0.21
N ALA A 147 -44.40 -25.34 -1.11
CA ALA A 147 -45.60 -25.88 -1.75
C ALA A 147 -45.89 -27.31 -1.27
N GLU A 148 -46.89 -27.49 -0.40
CA GLU A 148 -47.25 -28.80 0.18
C GLU A 148 -47.42 -29.90 -0.90
N VAL A 149 -46.41 -30.77 -1.04
CA VAL A 149 -46.53 -32.02 -1.79
C VAL A 149 -47.31 -33.03 -0.94
N SER A 150 -48.63 -32.86 -0.91
CA SER A 150 -49.52 -33.70 -0.11
C SER A 150 -49.42 -35.19 -0.50
N ASP A 151 -49.14 -36.08 0.47
CA ASP A 151 -49.17 -37.56 0.35
C ASP A 151 -50.60 -38.13 0.20
N ASP A 152 -51.42 -37.54 -0.68
CA ASP A 152 -52.76 -38.03 -0.98
C ASP A 152 -52.89 -38.31 -2.48
N GLY A 153 -52.76 -39.59 -2.84
CA GLY A 153 -52.73 -40.06 -4.23
C GLY A 153 -53.95 -39.61 -5.06
N PRO A 154 -53.79 -39.43 -6.38
CA PRO A 154 -54.63 -38.53 -7.18
C PRO A 154 -56.12 -38.91 -7.17
N THR A 155 -56.94 -38.07 -6.53
CA THR A 155 -58.40 -38.14 -6.69
C THR A 155 -58.81 -37.35 -7.93
N PRO A 156 -59.48 -37.97 -8.92
CA PRO A 156 -59.62 -37.37 -10.25
C PRO A 156 -60.87 -36.48 -10.34
N ASN A 157 -60.93 -35.35 -9.62
CA ASN A 157 -61.99 -34.35 -9.86
C ASN A 157 -61.80 -32.91 -9.35
N ASP A 158 -60.57 -32.40 -9.16
CA ASP A 158 -60.38 -30.95 -9.05
C ASP A 158 -60.13 -30.28 -10.41
N THR A 159 -60.58 -29.05 -10.55
CA THR A 159 -60.51 -28.22 -11.76
C THR A 159 -60.13 -26.77 -11.48
N ASP A 160 -59.61 -26.46 -10.29
CA ASP A 160 -58.83 -25.23 -10.15
C ASP A 160 -57.58 -25.28 -11.05
N SER A 161 -57.17 -24.10 -11.50
CA SER A 161 -56.00 -23.97 -12.39
C SER A 161 -54.74 -24.31 -11.60
N PRO A 162 -53.70 -24.90 -12.22
CA PRO A 162 -52.43 -25.09 -11.53
C PRO A 162 -51.94 -23.75 -10.99
N PRO A 163 -51.28 -23.72 -9.82
CA PRO A 163 -50.63 -22.51 -9.34
C PRO A 163 -49.68 -21.99 -10.42
N VAL A 164 -49.58 -20.67 -10.54
CA VAL A 164 -48.66 -20.04 -11.47
C VAL A 164 -47.27 -20.23 -10.89
N THR A 165 -46.48 -21.11 -11.48
CA THR A 165 -45.07 -21.27 -11.13
C THR A 165 -44.31 -20.02 -11.57
N ASN A 166 -44.14 -19.05 -10.67
CA ASN A 166 -43.08 -18.06 -10.83
C ASN A 166 -41.74 -18.81 -10.84
N THR A 167 -40.82 -18.34 -11.67
CA THR A 167 -39.58 -19.07 -12.00
C THR A 167 -38.39 -18.36 -11.36
N GLU A 168 -38.53 -18.00 -10.08
CA GLU A 168 -37.71 -16.98 -9.40
C GLU A 168 -36.98 -17.51 -8.15
N GLU A 169 -36.85 -18.83 -8.03
CA GLU A 169 -36.26 -19.53 -6.87
C GLU A 169 -35.30 -20.64 -7.32
N ILE A 170 -34.23 -20.85 -6.56
CA ILE A 170 -33.38 -22.05 -6.60
C ILE A 170 -33.69 -22.83 -5.33
N ALA A 171 -34.01 -24.12 -5.43
CA ALA A 171 -34.37 -24.95 -4.29
C ALA A 171 -33.60 -26.27 -4.30
N PHE A 172 -33.26 -26.75 -3.10
CA PHE A 172 -32.57 -28.03 -2.89
C PHE A 172 -33.39 -28.93 -1.97
N GLU A 173 -33.41 -30.22 -2.30
CA GLU A 173 -33.95 -31.28 -1.43
C GLU A 173 -32.78 -31.79 -0.56
N SER A 174 -32.98 -31.94 0.75
CA SER A 174 -31.92 -32.48 1.64
C SER A 174 -31.65 -33.97 1.34
N ASN A 175 -30.38 -34.38 1.35
CA ASN A 175 -29.97 -35.75 1.00
C ASN A 175 -29.95 -36.71 2.21
N GLY A 176 -29.88 -36.20 3.44
CA GLY A 176 -29.80 -37.06 4.63
C GLY A 176 -29.76 -36.31 5.96
N GLY A 177 -28.56 -35.89 6.34
CA GLY A 177 -28.28 -35.11 7.54
C GLY A 177 -28.48 -33.62 7.31
N ASP A 178 -27.58 -32.80 7.85
CA ASP A 178 -27.38 -31.42 7.41
C ASP A 178 -26.60 -31.44 6.07
N ASP A 179 -27.03 -30.66 5.07
CA ASP A 179 -26.37 -30.55 3.76
C ASP A 179 -25.63 -29.20 3.66
N ALA A 180 -24.45 -29.17 3.05
CA ALA A 180 -23.68 -27.94 2.85
C ALA A 180 -24.16 -27.14 1.61
N PHE A 181 -24.02 -25.81 1.64
CA PHE A 181 -24.34 -24.94 0.50
C PHE A 181 -23.31 -23.84 0.24
N ILE A 182 -23.30 -23.37 -1.01
CA ILE A 182 -22.71 -22.08 -1.42
C ILE A 182 -23.76 -21.30 -2.19
N ALA A 183 -23.91 -19.99 -1.94
CA ALA A 183 -24.70 -19.11 -2.78
C ALA A 183 -23.92 -17.83 -3.15
N GLN A 184 -24.07 -17.39 -4.39
CA GLN A 184 -23.57 -16.09 -4.87
C GLN A 184 -24.75 -15.14 -5.08
N MET A 185 -24.61 -13.93 -4.59
CA MET A 185 -25.58 -12.85 -4.68
C MET A 185 -24.95 -11.60 -5.29
N ASP A 186 -25.70 -10.90 -6.15
CA ASP A 186 -25.27 -9.57 -6.59
C ASP A 186 -25.38 -8.53 -5.47
N LYS A 187 -24.75 -7.37 -5.68
CA LYS A 187 -24.74 -6.22 -4.74
C LYS A 187 -26.11 -5.74 -4.24
N ASP A 188 -27.20 -6.11 -4.92
CA ASP A 188 -28.59 -5.76 -4.59
C ASP A 188 -29.32 -6.90 -3.84
N GLY A 189 -28.58 -7.94 -3.41
CA GLY A 189 -29.05 -9.06 -2.60
C GLY A 189 -29.67 -10.21 -3.39
N LYS A 190 -29.58 -10.18 -4.73
CA LYS A 190 -30.21 -11.20 -5.56
C LYS A 190 -29.27 -12.37 -5.82
N VAL A 191 -29.68 -13.58 -5.46
CA VAL A 191 -28.96 -14.83 -5.79
C VAL A 191 -28.86 -15.00 -7.32
N GLN A 192 -27.64 -15.12 -7.85
CA GLN A 192 -27.41 -15.45 -9.26
C GLN A 192 -27.23 -16.96 -9.47
N TRP A 193 -26.56 -17.64 -8.54
CA TRP A 193 -26.44 -19.10 -8.48
C TRP A 193 -26.29 -19.58 -7.04
N ALA A 194 -26.64 -20.85 -6.81
CA ALA A 194 -26.36 -21.56 -5.57
C ALA A 194 -26.02 -23.03 -5.90
N ILE A 195 -25.34 -23.71 -4.99
CA ILE A 195 -24.89 -25.10 -5.10
C ILE A 195 -25.10 -25.79 -3.75
N GLN A 196 -25.50 -27.07 -3.79
CA GLN A 196 -25.54 -27.97 -2.64
C GLN A 196 -24.39 -28.98 -2.74
N PHE A 197 -23.75 -29.29 -1.62
CA PHE A 197 -22.90 -30.46 -1.44
C PHE A 197 -23.55 -31.34 -0.36
N GLY A 198 -23.81 -32.62 -0.68
CA GLY A 198 -24.68 -33.44 0.17
C GLY A 198 -24.47 -34.95 0.07
N GLY A 199 -24.83 -35.67 1.13
CA GLY A 199 -24.69 -37.12 1.32
C GLY A 199 -25.81 -37.74 2.18
N GLU A 200 -25.63 -38.98 2.66
CA GLU A 200 -26.49 -39.56 3.71
C GLU A 200 -26.08 -39.08 5.13
N GLY A 201 -24.91 -38.44 5.27
CA GLY A 201 -24.31 -37.92 6.50
C GLY A 201 -24.69 -36.47 6.81
N ASP A 202 -23.98 -35.86 7.76
CA ASP A 202 -24.01 -34.40 8.00
C ASP A 202 -22.79 -33.76 7.30
N GLU A 203 -23.00 -32.63 6.62
CA GLU A 203 -21.99 -31.87 5.86
C GLU A 203 -22.08 -30.36 6.14
N TYR A 204 -20.93 -29.72 6.38
CA TYR A 204 -20.81 -28.30 6.73
C TYR A 204 -19.81 -27.59 5.81
N ALA A 205 -20.12 -26.38 5.38
CA ALA A 205 -19.21 -25.50 4.63
C ALA A 205 -18.90 -24.27 5.49
N ASP A 206 -17.75 -24.32 6.16
CA ASP A 206 -17.41 -23.45 7.27
C ASP A 206 -16.72 -22.16 6.79
N GLY A 207 -15.69 -22.27 5.95
CA GLY A 207 -14.89 -21.15 5.43
C GLY A 207 -15.01 -20.96 3.92
N ILE A 208 -14.91 -19.70 3.46
CA ILE A 208 -15.12 -19.30 2.06
C ILE A 208 -14.30 -18.07 1.66
N THR A 209 -13.66 -18.13 0.49
CA THR A 209 -12.95 -16.99 -0.11
C THR A 209 -13.16 -16.95 -1.63
N VAL A 210 -12.89 -15.80 -2.27
CA VAL A 210 -13.06 -15.59 -3.71
C VAL A 210 -11.81 -14.94 -4.31
N ASP A 211 -11.35 -15.44 -5.47
CA ASP A 211 -10.26 -14.79 -6.21
C ASP A 211 -10.77 -13.67 -7.14
N SER A 212 -9.87 -12.83 -7.65
CA SER A 212 -10.22 -11.71 -8.55
C SER A 212 -10.77 -12.14 -9.92
N GLN A 213 -10.82 -13.44 -10.23
CA GLN A 213 -11.53 -13.97 -11.40
C GLN A 213 -12.95 -14.45 -11.05
N GLY A 214 -13.37 -14.32 -9.79
CA GLY A 214 -14.66 -14.75 -9.27
C GLY A 214 -14.75 -16.25 -8.99
N ASN A 215 -13.63 -16.99 -8.94
CA ASN A 215 -13.68 -18.38 -8.49
C ASN A 215 -13.73 -18.42 -6.96
N THR A 216 -14.61 -19.24 -6.42
CA THR A 216 -14.81 -19.43 -4.98
C THR A 216 -14.05 -20.66 -4.50
N TYR A 217 -13.40 -20.56 -3.35
CA TYR A 217 -12.78 -21.69 -2.65
C TYR A 217 -13.52 -21.86 -1.34
N VAL A 218 -13.94 -23.09 -1.04
CA VAL A 218 -14.73 -23.40 0.16
C VAL A 218 -14.14 -24.60 0.87
N THR A 219 -14.09 -24.54 2.19
CA THR A 219 -13.62 -25.60 3.07
C THR A 219 -14.69 -25.97 4.08
N GLY A 220 -14.59 -27.16 4.66
CA GLY A 220 -15.54 -27.63 5.66
C GLY A 220 -15.34 -29.09 6.04
N SER A 221 -16.40 -29.73 6.53
CA SER A 221 -16.42 -31.12 6.99
C SER A 221 -17.53 -31.95 6.35
N PHE A 222 -17.34 -33.27 6.27
CA PHE A 222 -18.36 -34.19 5.74
C PHE A 222 -18.29 -35.60 6.36
N GLU A 223 -19.45 -36.18 6.68
CA GLU A 223 -19.57 -37.59 7.04
C GLU A 223 -19.88 -38.50 5.82
N GLU A 224 -19.67 -39.81 5.97
CA GLU A 224 -19.99 -40.86 4.96
C GLU A 224 -19.49 -40.61 3.51
N GLU A 225 -20.38 -40.30 2.55
CA GLU A 225 -20.06 -40.02 1.13
C GLU A 225 -20.79 -38.75 0.66
N VAL A 226 -20.04 -37.69 0.36
CA VAL A 226 -20.55 -36.40 -0.11
C VAL A 226 -20.39 -36.25 -1.62
N THR A 227 -21.37 -35.61 -2.29
CA THR A 227 -21.33 -35.30 -3.73
C THR A 227 -21.27 -33.80 -3.99
N PHE A 228 -20.30 -33.36 -4.81
CA PHE A 228 -20.14 -31.95 -5.19
C PHE A 228 -20.91 -31.62 -6.48
N GLY A 229 -22.24 -31.45 -6.38
CA GLY A 229 -23.11 -31.15 -7.53
C GLY A 229 -23.26 -32.30 -8.53
N GLU A 230 -23.13 -32.05 -9.85
CA GLU A 230 -23.13 -33.12 -10.87
C GLU A 230 -21.75 -33.83 -11.04
N ALA A 231 -20.77 -33.58 -10.16
CA ALA A 231 -19.37 -33.98 -10.32
C ALA A 231 -18.98 -35.22 -9.46
N ASP A 232 -17.67 -35.36 -9.16
CA ASP A 232 -17.11 -36.47 -8.38
C ASP A 232 -17.59 -36.47 -6.92
N SER A 233 -17.62 -37.64 -6.28
CA SER A 233 -17.88 -37.82 -4.84
C SER A 233 -16.61 -38.10 -4.04
N LEU A 234 -16.60 -37.69 -2.77
CA LEU A 234 -15.58 -38.02 -1.77
C LEU A 234 -16.18 -38.94 -0.71
N THR A 235 -15.35 -39.72 -0.02
CA THR A 235 -15.78 -40.63 1.05
C THR A 235 -14.82 -40.51 2.22
N ALA A 236 -15.35 -40.27 3.42
CA ALA A 236 -14.56 -40.05 4.62
C ALA A 236 -13.81 -41.33 5.05
N ASP A 237 -12.55 -41.21 5.52
CA ASP A 237 -11.75 -42.31 6.08
C ASP A 237 -11.81 -42.33 7.62
N GLY A 238 -12.93 -41.89 8.19
CA GLY A 238 -13.10 -41.72 9.64
C GLY A 238 -14.56 -41.73 10.09
N SER A 239 -14.88 -40.83 11.01
CA SER A 239 -16.26 -40.36 11.27
C SER A 239 -16.61 -39.20 10.34
N SER A 240 -15.68 -38.26 10.17
CA SER A 240 -15.70 -37.11 9.28
C SER A 240 -14.32 -36.99 8.61
N ASP A 241 -14.28 -36.42 7.40
CA ASP A 241 -13.07 -35.89 6.78
C ASP A 241 -13.29 -34.38 6.50
N GLY A 242 -12.21 -33.61 6.41
CA GLY A 242 -12.28 -32.24 5.87
C GLY A 242 -12.31 -32.25 4.34
N PHE A 243 -12.93 -31.24 3.73
CA PHE A 243 -12.85 -31.02 2.29
C PHE A 243 -12.43 -29.59 1.94
N VAL A 244 -11.84 -29.43 0.77
CA VAL A 244 -11.68 -28.15 0.08
C VAL A 244 -12.08 -28.29 -1.38
N THR A 245 -12.82 -27.31 -1.89
CA THR A 245 -13.36 -27.31 -3.25
C THR A 245 -13.19 -25.96 -3.93
N LYS A 246 -12.81 -25.96 -5.21
CA LYS A 246 -12.79 -24.76 -6.07
C LYS A 246 -14.01 -24.78 -6.99
N VAL A 247 -14.72 -23.67 -7.06
CA VAL A 247 -15.92 -23.44 -7.87
C VAL A 247 -15.62 -22.26 -8.82
N ASP A 248 -15.87 -22.43 -10.12
CA ASP A 248 -15.71 -21.33 -11.07
C ASP A 248 -16.83 -20.29 -10.93
N ALA A 249 -16.60 -19.06 -11.45
CA ALA A 249 -17.54 -17.95 -11.36
C ALA A 249 -18.96 -18.23 -11.91
N THR A 250 -19.17 -19.35 -12.61
CA THR A 250 -20.50 -19.78 -13.09
C THR A 250 -21.25 -20.69 -12.12
N GLY A 251 -20.69 -20.95 -10.94
CA GLY A 251 -21.24 -21.87 -9.95
C GLY A 251 -20.97 -23.35 -10.29
N LYS A 252 -19.86 -23.65 -10.98
CA LYS A 252 -19.49 -25.03 -11.35
C LYS A 252 -18.20 -25.45 -10.67
N VAL A 253 -18.27 -26.57 -9.93
CA VAL A 253 -17.12 -27.22 -9.29
C VAL A 253 -16.02 -27.54 -10.34
N VAL A 254 -14.80 -27.14 -10.03
CA VAL A 254 -13.57 -27.35 -10.83
C VAL A 254 -12.83 -28.57 -10.31
N TRP A 255 -12.61 -28.63 -9.00
CA TRP A 255 -12.02 -29.75 -8.27
C TRP A 255 -12.51 -29.75 -6.81
N ALA A 256 -12.52 -30.92 -6.18
CA ALA A 256 -12.69 -31.10 -4.73
C ALA A 256 -11.63 -32.08 -4.22
N LYS A 257 -11.12 -31.86 -3.00
CA LYS A 257 -10.04 -32.63 -2.37
C LYS A 257 -10.39 -32.86 -0.89
N GLN A 258 -10.14 -34.06 -0.38
CA GLN A 258 -10.25 -34.37 1.06
C GLN A 258 -8.91 -34.12 1.78
N PHE A 259 -8.97 -33.66 3.02
CA PHE A 259 -7.83 -33.47 3.92
C PHE A 259 -8.28 -33.53 5.40
N GLY A 260 -7.37 -33.81 6.33
CA GLY A 260 -7.68 -33.75 7.77
C GLY A 260 -8.89 -34.59 8.20
N ASP A 261 -9.51 -34.20 9.30
CA ASP A 261 -10.80 -34.74 9.79
C ASP A 261 -11.93 -33.68 9.72
N ALA A 262 -11.58 -32.38 9.72
CA ALA A 262 -12.47 -31.25 9.39
C ALA A 262 -11.67 -30.04 8.86
N GLY A 263 -12.24 -29.24 7.97
CA GLY A 263 -11.72 -27.94 7.53
C GLY A 263 -12.50 -26.79 8.16
N HIS A 264 -11.84 -25.69 8.54
CA HIS A 264 -12.48 -24.54 9.21
C HIS A 264 -12.43 -23.26 8.36
N GLU A 265 -11.25 -22.87 7.84
CA GLU A 265 -11.09 -21.60 7.12
C GLU A 265 -10.17 -21.74 5.89
N VAL A 266 -10.42 -20.95 4.84
CA VAL A 266 -9.67 -20.97 3.57
C VAL A 266 -9.45 -19.57 3.01
N VAL A 267 -8.19 -19.26 2.67
CA VAL A 267 -7.81 -18.02 1.98
C VAL A 267 -7.10 -18.31 0.66
N VAL A 268 -7.21 -17.41 -0.30
CA VAL A 268 -6.52 -17.49 -1.59
C VAL A 268 -5.44 -16.42 -1.66
N GLY A 269 -4.21 -16.85 -1.95
CA GLY A 269 -3.09 -15.94 -2.24
C GLY A 269 -2.89 -15.75 -3.74
N GLU A 270 -1.80 -15.06 -4.10
CA GLU A 270 -1.48 -14.84 -5.51
C GLU A 270 -1.35 -16.14 -6.33
N GLN A 271 -1.58 -16.01 -7.64
CA GLN A 271 -1.52 -17.11 -8.63
C GLN A 271 -2.53 -18.26 -8.37
N GLY A 272 -3.59 -18.01 -7.59
CA GLY A 272 -4.67 -18.98 -7.34
C GLY A 272 -4.31 -20.09 -6.37
N ASN A 273 -3.25 -19.92 -5.57
CA ASN A 273 -2.90 -20.87 -4.51
C ASN A 273 -3.85 -20.68 -3.32
N SER A 274 -4.59 -21.71 -2.94
CA SER A 274 -5.44 -21.71 -1.74
C SER A 274 -4.72 -22.29 -0.52
N TYR A 275 -4.93 -21.68 0.63
CA TYR A 275 -4.39 -22.10 1.92
C TYR A 275 -5.56 -22.46 2.83
N VAL A 276 -5.60 -23.71 3.28
CA VAL A 276 -6.68 -24.24 4.12
C VAL A 276 -6.16 -24.48 5.53
N MET A 277 -7.02 -24.20 6.51
CA MET A 277 -6.82 -24.56 7.90
C MET A 277 -7.97 -25.46 8.37
N GLY A 278 -7.67 -26.37 9.28
CA GLY A 278 -8.63 -27.29 9.86
C GLY A 278 -7.98 -28.10 10.98
N VAL A 279 -8.51 -29.29 11.24
CA VAL A 279 -8.02 -30.16 12.32
C VAL A 279 -7.85 -31.59 11.85
N THR A 280 -7.03 -32.32 12.61
CA THR A 280 -6.96 -33.78 12.61
C THR A 280 -7.37 -34.31 13.98
N GLU A 281 -8.13 -35.39 14.03
CA GLU A 281 -8.69 -35.92 15.27
C GLU A 281 -8.08 -37.26 15.68
N THR A 282 -7.83 -37.40 16.98
CA THR A 282 -7.57 -38.68 17.61
C THR A 282 -8.47 -38.88 18.82
N SER A 283 -8.61 -40.12 19.28
CA SER A 283 -9.35 -40.43 20.53
C SER A 283 -8.77 -39.81 21.82
N ALA A 284 -7.76 -38.94 21.73
CA ALA A 284 -7.06 -38.30 22.83
C ALA A 284 -6.64 -36.84 22.58
N SER A 285 -6.74 -36.31 21.36
CA SER A 285 -6.32 -34.95 20.96
C SER A 285 -7.06 -34.52 19.69
N THR A 286 -7.25 -33.21 19.53
CA THR A 286 -7.52 -32.55 18.24
C THR A 286 -6.27 -31.74 17.92
N ASP A 287 -5.63 -31.98 16.79
CA ASP A 287 -4.35 -31.39 16.42
C ASP A 287 -4.52 -30.54 15.14
N LEU A 288 -3.99 -29.32 15.14
CA LEU A 288 -4.18 -28.33 14.08
C LEU A 288 -3.55 -28.79 12.75
N TYR A 289 -4.28 -28.65 11.65
CA TYR A 289 -3.84 -28.92 10.28
C TYR A 289 -3.86 -27.65 9.43
N ILE A 290 -2.82 -27.43 8.63
CA ILE A 290 -2.76 -26.37 7.62
C ILE A 290 -2.10 -26.91 6.33
N ALA A 291 -2.61 -26.51 5.17
CA ALA A 291 -2.03 -26.90 3.88
C ALA A 291 -2.09 -25.78 2.84
N LYS A 292 -1.10 -25.77 1.94
CA LYS A 292 -1.08 -24.98 0.71
C LYS A 292 -1.38 -25.90 -0.48
N ILE A 293 -2.29 -25.45 -1.33
CA ILE A 293 -2.80 -26.17 -2.49
C ILE A 293 -2.64 -25.26 -3.71
N ASP A 294 -2.14 -25.80 -4.82
CA ASP A 294 -2.01 -25.02 -6.06
C ASP A 294 -3.37 -24.89 -6.80
N ASP A 295 -3.42 -24.02 -7.82
CA ASP A 295 -4.63 -23.79 -8.64
C ASP A 295 -5.20 -25.08 -9.28
N THR A 296 -4.37 -26.11 -9.48
CA THR A 296 -4.81 -27.41 -10.02
C THR A 296 -5.43 -28.33 -8.94
N GLY A 297 -5.42 -27.89 -7.69
CA GLY A 297 -5.89 -28.60 -6.51
C GLY A 297 -4.85 -29.57 -5.93
N ASP A 298 -3.60 -29.54 -6.37
CA ASP A 298 -2.57 -30.44 -5.84
C ASP A 298 -1.89 -29.83 -4.60
N PHE A 299 -1.72 -30.64 -3.55
CA PHE A 299 -1.11 -30.21 -2.28
C PHE A 299 0.39 -29.91 -2.49
N VAL A 300 0.78 -28.67 -2.21
CA VAL A 300 2.16 -28.17 -2.30
C VAL A 300 2.91 -28.50 -1.02
N TRP A 301 2.30 -28.19 0.13
CA TRP A 301 2.76 -28.60 1.45
C TRP A 301 1.60 -28.77 2.42
N GLU A 302 1.83 -29.58 3.45
CA GLU A 302 0.90 -29.86 4.55
C GLU A 302 1.71 -29.80 5.86
N LYS A 303 1.12 -29.27 6.94
CA LYS A 303 1.71 -29.22 8.28
C LYS A 303 0.66 -29.60 9.31
N THR A 304 1.05 -30.38 10.31
CA THR A 304 0.30 -30.53 11.57
C THR A 304 1.09 -29.91 12.70
N PHE A 305 0.40 -29.31 13.66
CA PHE A 305 1.00 -28.73 14.86
C PHE A 305 0.50 -29.46 16.10
N ASP A 306 1.32 -30.41 16.55
CA ASP A 306 0.98 -31.37 17.59
C ASP A 306 1.03 -30.74 19.00
N GLY A 307 0.00 -31.02 19.80
CA GLY A 307 -0.15 -30.55 21.19
C GLY A 307 -0.03 -31.66 22.24
N ALA A 308 -0.07 -31.27 23.53
CA ALA A 308 -0.32 -32.22 24.63
C ALA A 308 -1.82 -32.35 24.99
N ALA A 309 -2.63 -31.42 24.47
CA ALA A 309 -4.08 -31.32 24.56
C ALA A 309 -4.59 -30.67 23.26
N SER A 310 -5.89 -30.38 23.16
CA SER A 310 -6.49 -29.92 21.90
C SER A 310 -5.97 -28.56 21.42
N ASN A 311 -5.80 -28.47 20.11
CA ASN A 311 -5.40 -27.31 19.33
C ASN A 311 -6.45 -27.09 18.22
N GLU A 312 -7.21 -26.01 18.31
CA GLU A 312 -8.17 -25.62 17.28
C GLU A 312 -7.74 -24.30 16.65
N GLY A 313 -7.67 -24.26 15.32
CA GLY A 313 -7.46 -23.04 14.54
C GLY A 313 -8.80 -22.54 14.05
N SER A 314 -8.98 -21.21 14.01
CA SER A 314 -10.28 -20.61 13.69
C SER A 314 -10.24 -19.67 12.48
N GLY A 315 -9.18 -18.85 12.36
CA GLY A 315 -8.96 -17.98 11.19
C GLY A 315 -7.54 -18.09 10.62
N ILE A 316 -7.41 -17.89 9.32
CA ILE A 316 -6.15 -17.81 8.56
C ILE A 316 -6.17 -16.60 7.62
N ALA A 317 -5.02 -15.95 7.45
CA ALA A 317 -4.77 -14.91 6.45
C ALA A 317 -3.43 -15.18 5.73
N VAL A 318 -3.23 -14.57 4.56
CA VAL A 318 -2.01 -14.73 3.75
C VAL A 318 -1.54 -13.38 3.23
N ASP A 319 -0.23 -13.11 3.30
CA ASP A 319 0.36 -11.89 2.72
C ASP A 319 0.71 -12.05 1.23
N LYS A 320 1.13 -10.96 0.59
CA LYS A 320 1.44 -10.92 -0.86
C LYS A 320 2.61 -11.85 -1.21
N ASP A 321 3.50 -12.10 -0.25
CA ASP A 321 4.64 -13.02 -0.36
C ASP A 321 4.21 -14.50 -0.24
N GLY A 322 2.97 -14.77 0.16
CA GLY A 322 2.44 -16.10 0.39
C GLY A 322 2.77 -16.69 1.76
N ASN A 323 3.24 -15.88 2.71
CA ASN A 323 3.38 -16.27 4.11
C ASN A 323 2.00 -16.32 4.77
N THR A 324 1.76 -17.32 5.62
CA THR A 324 0.44 -17.51 6.26
C THR A 324 0.47 -17.09 7.73
N TYR A 325 -0.57 -16.38 8.16
CA TYR A 325 -0.81 -15.98 9.54
C TYR A 325 -2.08 -16.68 10.01
N PHE A 326 -2.09 -17.29 11.19
CA PHE A 326 -3.28 -17.97 11.68
C PHE A 326 -3.44 -17.87 13.19
N THR A 327 -4.68 -17.95 13.64
CA THR A 327 -5.11 -17.78 15.03
C THR A 327 -5.98 -18.95 15.50
N GLY A 328 -6.10 -19.10 16.81
CA GLY A 328 -6.89 -20.16 17.42
C GLY A 328 -6.67 -20.23 18.93
N TYR A 329 -6.90 -21.41 19.51
CA TYR A 329 -6.73 -21.64 20.95
C TYR A 329 -6.16 -23.03 21.29
N PHE A 330 -5.65 -23.18 22.51
CA PHE A 330 -5.05 -24.42 22.99
C PHE A 330 -5.11 -24.62 24.51
N GLU A 331 -5.25 -25.87 24.94
CA GLU A 331 -5.09 -26.31 26.34
C GLU A 331 -3.63 -26.77 26.60
N ASP A 332 -3.16 -26.65 27.86
CA ASP A 332 -1.86 -27.11 28.37
C ASP A 332 -0.62 -26.60 27.60
N THR A 333 -0.28 -27.20 26.44
CA THR A 333 0.88 -26.84 25.61
C THR A 333 0.68 -27.16 24.13
N ALA A 334 1.01 -26.20 23.26
CA ALA A 334 1.01 -26.31 21.80
C ALA A 334 2.44 -26.16 21.25
N THR A 335 2.82 -26.87 20.18
CA THR A 335 4.17 -26.75 19.58
C THR A 335 4.12 -26.38 18.10
N PHE A 336 4.68 -25.21 17.79
CA PHE A 336 4.81 -24.66 16.45
C PHE A 336 6.28 -24.69 16.03
N GLY A 337 6.67 -25.73 15.28
CA GLY A 337 8.07 -25.95 14.90
C GLY A 337 8.97 -26.18 16.11
N ASP A 338 9.97 -25.33 16.32
CA ASP A 338 10.84 -25.35 17.51
C ASP A 338 10.28 -24.53 18.70
N THR A 339 9.12 -23.87 18.54
CA THR A 339 8.51 -23.01 19.57
C THR A 339 7.38 -23.75 20.31
N THR A 340 7.50 -23.94 21.63
CA THR A 340 6.41 -24.48 22.47
C THR A 340 5.77 -23.37 23.30
N LEU A 341 4.46 -23.18 23.13
CA LEU A 341 3.62 -22.32 23.97
C LEU A 341 3.05 -23.12 25.15
N THR A 342 2.67 -22.46 26.24
CA THR A 342 2.11 -23.09 27.45
C THR A 342 0.95 -22.25 27.98
N SER A 343 -0.23 -22.85 28.17
CA SER A 343 -1.44 -22.14 28.61
C SER A 343 -1.34 -21.75 30.10
N THR A 344 -2.05 -20.68 30.49
CA THR A 344 -1.88 -20.08 31.81
C THR A 344 -2.88 -20.64 32.81
N GLY A 345 -2.47 -21.69 33.52
CA GLY A 345 -3.26 -22.23 34.63
C GLY A 345 -4.19 -23.40 34.27
N GLY A 346 -4.10 -23.91 33.04
CA GLY A 346 -4.84 -25.09 32.59
C GLY A 346 -6.24 -24.75 32.06
N SER A 347 -6.37 -23.58 31.46
CA SER A 347 -7.50 -23.13 30.63
C SER A 347 -7.08 -23.14 29.15
N ASN A 348 -8.00 -22.78 28.27
CA ASN A 348 -7.69 -22.44 26.88
C ASN A 348 -6.97 -21.09 26.84
N ASP A 349 -5.76 -21.03 26.27
CA ASP A 349 -5.11 -19.75 25.90
C ASP A 349 -5.17 -19.61 24.37
N GLY A 350 -5.23 -18.39 23.86
CA GLY A 350 -5.17 -18.10 22.44
C GLY A 350 -3.72 -18.07 21.90
N PHE A 351 -3.58 -18.21 20.58
CA PHE A 351 -2.29 -18.07 19.91
C PHE A 351 -2.42 -17.36 18.55
N VAL A 352 -1.32 -16.77 18.09
CA VAL A 352 -1.15 -16.27 16.73
C VAL A 352 0.23 -16.69 16.20
N THR A 353 0.29 -17.17 14.96
CA THR A 353 1.49 -17.79 14.36
C THR A 353 1.68 -17.34 12.92
N LYS A 354 2.92 -17.07 12.50
CA LYS A 354 3.33 -16.80 11.11
C LYS A 354 4.19 -17.94 10.56
N LEU A 355 3.89 -18.42 9.35
CA LEU A 355 4.73 -19.32 8.55
C LEU A 355 5.25 -18.58 7.31
N ASP A 356 6.42 -18.98 6.80
CA ASP A 356 6.85 -18.59 5.45
C ASP A 356 6.05 -19.30 4.33
N ALA A 357 6.27 -18.90 3.08
CA ALA A 357 5.59 -19.47 1.91
C ALA A 357 5.86 -20.99 1.66
N ASP A 358 6.90 -21.56 2.28
CA ASP A 358 7.24 -23.00 2.31
C ASP A 358 6.60 -23.72 3.54
N GLY A 359 5.85 -22.97 4.37
CA GLY A 359 5.17 -23.43 5.57
C GLY A 359 6.09 -23.69 6.76
N ASN A 360 7.26 -23.05 6.85
CA ASN A 360 8.14 -23.12 8.02
C ASN A 360 7.73 -22.04 9.03
N VAL A 361 7.70 -22.36 10.32
CA VAL A 361 7.32 -21.40 11.37
C VAL A 361 8.36 -20.30 11.50
N LEU A 362 7.96 -19.04 11.28
CA LEU A 362 8.79 -17.86 11.51
C LEU A 362 8.69 -17.41 12.97
N TRP A 363 7.47 -17.31 13.50
CA TRP A 363 7.21 -17.03 14.91
C TRP A 363 5.84 -17.57 15.34
N ALA A 364 5.70 -17.87 16.63
CA ALA A 364 4.42 -18.20 17.27
C ALA A 364 4.34 -17.47 18.61
N LYS A 365 3.18 -16.87 18.91
CA LYS A 365 2.95 -16.05 20.11
C LYS A 365 1.65 -16.45 20.79
N LYS A 366 1.63 -16.30 22.11
CA LYS A 366 0.49 -16.62 22.96
C LYS A 366 -0.22 -15.36 23.42
N PHE A 367 -1.53 -15.43 23.56
CA PHE A 367 -2.33 -14.47 24.31
C PHE A 367 -3.28 -15.18 25.28
N GLY A 368 -3.56 -14.54 26.42
CA GLY A 368 -4.53 -15.04 27.39
C GLY A 368 -4.15 -14.89 28.85
N GLY A 369 -5.15 -14.93 29.72
CA GLY A 369 -5.10 -14.60 31.13
C GLY A 369 -4.81 -15.77 32.07
N ARG A 370 -5.87 -16.29 32.70
CA ARG A 370 -5.86 -17.45 33.64
C ARG A 370 -7.11 -18.32 33.51
N ASN A 371 -7.84 -18.03 32.45
CA ASN A 371 -9.22 -18.37 32.19
C ASN A 371 -9.28 -18.70 30.69
N ASP A 372 -10.45 -18.95 30.13
CA ASP A 372 -10.54 -19.26 28.71
C ASP A 372 -10.39 -17.99 27.85
N ASP A 373 -9.42 -18.03 26.93
CA ASP A 373 -9.12 -17.00 25.93
C ASP A 373 -9.02 -17.68 24.56
N LYS A 374 -9.68 -17.14 23.52
CA LYS A 374 -9.78 -17.77 22.19
C LYS A 374 -9.61 -16.75 21.07
N GLY A 375 -8.87 -17.12 20.03
CA GLY A 375 -8.88 -16.40 18.75
C GLY A 375 -9.90 -17.02 17.80
N PHE A 376 -10.69 -16.18 17.12
CA PHE A 376 -11.63 -16.61 16.08
C PHE A 376 -11.20 -16.08 14.71
N GLY A 377 -11.51 -14.82 14.36
CA GLY A 377 -11.09 -14.21 13.10
C GLY A 377 -9.66 -13.63 13.10
N ILE A 378 -9.01 -13.60 11.93
CA ILE A 378 -7.75 -12.90 11.65
C ILE A 378 -7.72 -12.37 10.21
N THR A 379 -7.19 -11.17 10.01
CA THR A 379 -7.00 -10.55 8.68
C THR A 379 -5.75 -9.67 8.66
N LEU A 380 -5.33 -9.24 7.46
CA LEU A 380 -4.21 -8.33 7.23
C LEU A 380 -4.72 -7.05 6.55
N ASP A 381 -4.14 -5.88 6.86
CA ASP A 381 -4.37 -4.66 6.06
C ASP A 381 -3.39 -4.53 4.88
N GLU A 382 -3.46 -3.41 4.15
CA GLU A 382 -2.64 -3.18 2.95
C GLU A 382 -1.13 -3.15 3.30
N SER A 383 -0.80 -2.63 4.49
CA SER A 383 0.52 -2.61 5.14
C SER A 383 0.93 -3.92 5.82
N GLU A 384 0.08 -4.95 5.79
CA GLU A 384 0.29 -6.27 6.40
C GLU A 384 0.36 -6.28 7.94
N ASP A 385 -0.19 -5.24 8.59
CA ASP A 385 -0.51 -5.32 10.02
C ASP A 385 -1.59 -6.38 10.26
N ILE A 386 -1.46 -7.09 11.37
CA ILE A 386 -2.30 -8.24 11.71
C ILE A 386 -3.42 -7.81 12.64
N TYR A 387 -4.66 -8.00 12.21
CA TYR A 387 -5.84 -7.78 13.04
C TYR A 387 -6.44 -9.12 13.42
N LEU A 388 -6.74 -9.32 14.71
CA LEU A 388 -7.47 -10.50 15.15
C LEU A 388 -8.58 -10.17 16.17
N THR A 389 -9.58 -11.03 16.19
CA THR A 389 -10.71 -11.00 17.14
C THR A 389 -10.91 -12.36 17.82
N GLY A 390 -11.83 -12.40 18.78
CA GLY A 390 -12.04 -13.56 19.63
C GLY A 390 -12.89 -13.24 20.86
N SER A 391 -12.85 -14.12 21.87
CA SER A 391 -13.41 -13.88 23.21
C SER A 391 -12.36 -14.11 24.31
N PHE A 392 -12.56 -13.48 25.48
CA PHE A 392 -11.70 -13.67 26.65
C PHE A 392 -12.45 -13.57 27.98
N GLU A 393 -12.23 -14.52 28.88
CA GLU A 393 -12.73 -14.49 30.25
C GLU A 393 -11.83 -13.63 31.16
N ASN A 394 -12.42 -12.68 31.90
CA ASN A 394 -11.80 -11.91 33.00
C ASN A 394 -10.60 -10.99 32.61
N GLN A 395 -9.57 -11.45 31.89
CA GLN A 395 -8.38 -10.67 31.56
C GLN A 395 -7.59 -11.22 30.36
N LEU A 396 -7.58 -10.50 29.23
CA LEU A 396 -6.68 -10.78 28.11
C LEU A 396 -5.29 -10.22 28.42
N ILE A 397 -4.24 -11.02 28.22
CA ILE A 397 -2.83 -10.59 28.34
C ILE A 397 -2.11 -10.86 27.02
N PHE A 398 -1.41 -9.86 26.49
CA PHE A 398 -0.50 -10.02 25.34
C PHE A 398 0.82 -9.29 25.59
N GLY A 399 1.94 -10.03 25.54
CA GLY A 399 3.27 -9.47 25.84
C GLY A 399 3.36 -8.90 27.26
N GLU A 400 4.22 -7.90 27.46
CA GLU A 400 4.46 -7.31 28.79
C GLU A 400 3.51 -6.15 29.15
N ASN A 401 2.92 -5.49 28.15
CA ASN A 401 2.30 -4.17 28.31
C ASN A 401 0.79 -4.11 28.02
N ILE A 402 0.18 -5.17 27.49
CA ILE A 402 -1.25 -5.18 27.14
C ILE A 402 -2.02 -6.07 28.10
N GLN A 403 -3.01 -5.45 28.76
CA GLN A 403 -3.89 -6.10 29.72
C GLN A 403 -5.30 -5.50 29.58
N LEU A 404 -6.18 -6.19 28.84
CA LEU A 404 -7.62 -5.87 28.86
C LEU A 404 -8.27 -6.57 30.05
N ASN A 405 -9.41 -6.08 30.52
CA ASN A 405 -10.18 -6.73 31.59
C ASN A 405 -11.63 -6.81 31.11
N SER A 406 -12.22 -7.99 31.23
CA SER A 406 -13.61 -8.21 30.81
C SER A 406 -14.57 -7.51 31.78
N SER A 407 -15.66 -6.98 31.22
CA SER A 407 -16.75 -6.35 31.96
C SER A 407 -17.84 -7.36 32.35
N GLY A 408 -17.94 -8.49 31.64
CA GLY A 408 -18.89 -9.58 31.88
C GLY A 408 -18.26 -10.92 32.32
N SER A 409 -18.74 -12.01 31.70
CA SER A 409 -18.17 -13.36 31.80
C SER A 409 -17.06 -13.58 30.77
N GLU A 410 -17.36 -13.31 29.50
CA GLU A 410 -16.43 -13.25 28.37
C GLU A 410 -16.70 -11.93 27.64
N ASP A 411 -15.67 -11.15 27.34
CA ASP A 411 -15.78 -10.00 26.43
C ASP A 411 -15.17 -10.38 25.07
N ALA A 412 -15.68 -9.80 23.98
CA ALA A 412 -15.01 -9.84 22.70
C ALA A 412 -13.80 -8.90 22.68
N PHE A 413 -12.85 -9.08 21.75
CA PHE A 413 -11.72 -8.17 21.61
C PHE A 413 -11.34 -7.88 20.15
N ILE A 414 -10.58 -6.80 19.97
CA ILE A 414 -9.83 -6.49 18.75
C ILE A 414 -8.38 -6.24 19.15
N LEU A 415 -7.44 -6.83 18.42
CA LEU A 415 -6.02 -6.70 18.66
C LEU A 415 -5.31 -6.48 17.32
N LYS A 416 -4.63 -5.33 17.17
CA LYS A 416 -3.76 -5.01 16.03
C LYS A 416 -2.30 -5.24 16.40
N LEU A 417 -1.58 -5.98 15.57
CA LEU A 417 -0.14 -6.25 15.69
C LEU A 417 0.59 -5.74 14.44
N ASP A 418 1.88 -5.45 14.55
CA ASP A 418 2.75 -5.33 13.38
C ASP A 418 3.07 -6.70 12.74
N THR A 419 3.71 -6.70 11.57
CA THR A 419 4.19 -7.90 10.84
C THR A 419 5.11 -8.81 11.66
N MET A 420 5.76 -8.27 12.70
CA MET A 420 6.60 -8.98 13.66
C MET A 420 5.80 -9.51 14.87
N GLY A 421 4.48 -9.29 14.91
CA GLY A 421 3.55 -9.71 15.95
C GLY A 421 3.68 -8.93 17.26
N LYS A 422 4.19 -7.71 17.26
CA LYS A 422 4.21 -6.79 18.43
C LYS A 422 2.92 -5.96 18.39
N VAL A 423 2.30 -5.78 19.55
CA VAL A 423 1.01 -5.06 19.63
C VAL A 423 1.16 -3.59 19.25
N LYS A 424 0.36 -3.14 18.28
CA LYS A 424 0.11 -1.72 17.98
C LYS A 424 -0.97 -1.17 18.90
N TRP A 425 -2.13 -1.83 19.01
CA TRP A 425 -3.17 -1.51 20.01
C TRP A 425 -4.11 -2.69 20.29
N ALA A 426 -4.88 -2.62 21.38
CA ALA A 426 -5.92 -3.61 21.71
C ALA A 426 -7.15 -2.93 22.35
N LYS A 427 -8.36 -3.46 22.10
CA LYS A 427 -9.65 -2.98 22.65
C LYS A 427 -10.55 -4.16 23.00
N ASN A 428 -11.27 -4.09 24.11
CA ASN A 428 -12.38 -5.00 24.39
C ASN A 428 -13.70 -4.42 23.86
N LEU A 429 -14.63 -5.32 23.50
CA LEU A 429 -15.98 -5.01 23.07
C LEU A 429 -16.93 -5.88 23.91
N GLY A 430 -17.99 -5.32 24.47
CA GLY A 430 -18.94 -6.15 25.22
C GLY A 430 -19.90 -5.44 26.16
N SER A 431 -20.51 -6.26 27.00
CA SER A 431 -21.63 -6.00 27.90
C SER A 431 -21.24 -6.25 29.36
N GLU A 432 -22.21 -6.60 30.23
CA GLU A 432 -21.96 -7.17 31.56
C GLU A 432 -22.13 -8.72 31.56
N SER A 433 -22.22 -9.38 30.39
CA SER A 433 -22.48 -10.82 30.23
C SER A 433 -21.50 -11.49 29.25
N THR A 434 -21.94 -12.24 28.24
CA THR A 434 -21.07 -12.97 27.29
C THR A 434 -21.08 -12.29 25.93
N ASP A 435 -19.91 -11.97 25.40
CA ASP A 435 -19.72 -11.35 24.09
C ASP A 435 -18.60 -12.06 23.33
N VAL A 436 -18.83 -12.33 22.04
CA VAL A 436 -17.87 -13.06 21.18
C VAL A 436 -17.73 -12.33 19.85
N GLY A 437 -16.50 -11.99 19.47
CA GLY A 437 -16.18 -11.59 18.10
C GLY A 437 -15.82 -12.83 17.30
N TYR A 438 -16.63 -13.19 16.30
CA TYR A 438 -16.39 -14.37 15.48
C TYR A 438 -15.43 -14.06 14.33
N ASP A 439 -15.62 -12.92 13.66
CA ASP A 439 -14.88 -12.59 12.43
C ASP A 439 -14.55 -11.10 12.30
N ILE A 440 -13.52 -10.79 11.50
CA ILE A 440 -12.86 -9.50 11.38
C ILE A 440 -12.41 -9.19 9.94
N ALA A 441 -12.86 -8.05 9.41
CA ALA A 441 -12.47 -7.53 8.10
C ALA A 441 -11.85 -6.13 8.21
N VAL A 442 -11.02 -5.75 7.25
CA VAL A 442 -10.38 -4.42 7.19
C VAL A 442 -10.56 -3.77 5.82
N LYS A 443 -10.41 -2.45 5.77
CA LYS A 443 -10.42 -1.68 4.52
C LYS A 443 -9.37 -0.58 4.58
N GLY A 444 -8.27 -0.77 3.84
CA GLY A 444 -7.04 -0.01 4.02
C GLY A 444 -6.47 -0.14 5.43
N ASP A 445 -5.43 0.62 5.74
CA ASP A 445 -4.65 0.49 6.98
C ASP A 445 -5.34 1.02 8.25
N ASN A 446 -6.56 1.56 8.11
CA ASN A 446 -7.15 2.44 9.12
C ASN A 446 -8.65 2.23 9.37
N VAL A 447 -9.29 1.21 8.78
CA VAL A 447 -10.71 0.88 9.06
C VAL A 447 -10.86 -0.61 9.34
N THR A 448 -11.44 -0.95 10.49
CA THR A 448 -11.65 -2.32 10.95
C THR A 448 -13.13 -2.57 11.22
N TYR A 449 -13.63 -3.74 10.83
CA TYR A 449 -14.97 -4.23 11.08
C TYR A 449 -14.89 -5.54 11.86
N VAL A 450 -15.74 -5.71 12.88
CA VAL A 450 -15.87 -6.97 13.61
C VAL A 450 -17.33 -7.34 13.74
N ALA A 451 -17.64 -8.60 13.46
CA ALA A 451 -18.96 -9.20 13.66
C ALA A 451 -18.91 -10.25 14.78
N GLY A 452 -20.06 -10.45 15.41
CA GLY A 452 -20.13 -11.29 16.60
C GLY A 452 -21.52 -11.44 17.18
N SER A 453 -21.58 -11.90 18.43
CA SER A 453 -22.78 -11.97 19.27
C SER A 453 -22.54 -11.32 20.64
N PHE A 454 -23.58 -10.74 21.22
CA PHE A 454 -23.55 -10.08 22.54
C PHE A 454 -24.83 -10.40 23.35
N GLU A 455 -24.66 -10.69 24.64
CA GLU A 455 -25.74 -10.83 25.62
C GLU A 455 -25.95 -9.49 26.40
N ASP A 456 -27.17 -9.17 26.85
CA ASP A 456 -27.49 -7.91 27.59
C ASP A 456 -27.16 -6.58 26.83
N ASP A 457 -27.54 -5.41 27.38
CA ASP A 457 -27.26 -4.10 26.77
C ASP A 457 -25.75 -3.76 26.82
N ALA A 458 -25.06 -3.72 25.67
CA ALA A 458 -23.63 -3.42 25.57
C ALA A 458 -23.31 -1.92 25.35
N THR A 459 -22.14 -1.47 25.84
CA THR A 459 -21.60 -0.13 25.55
C THR A 459 -20.18 -0.27 25.03
N ILE A 460 -20.01 0.00 23.73
CA ILE A 460 -18.78 -0.23 22.98
C ILE A 460 -18.21 1.13 22.59
N GLY A 461 -17.14 1.56 23.26
CA GLY A 461 -16.62 2.93 23.15
C GLY A 461 -17.63 3.96 23.65
N ASP A 462 -18.00 4.92 22.79
CA ASP A 462 -19.05 5.92 23.05
C ASP A 462 -20.45 5.49 22.53
N LYS A 463 -20.55 4.30 21.91
CA LYS A 463 -21.79 3.77 21.34
C LYS A 463 -22.47 2.81 22.32
N SER A 464 -23.80 2.74 22.27
CA SER A 464 -24.58 1.74 23.01
C SER A 464 -25.46 0.97 22.03
N ILE A 465 -25.47 -0.35 22.18
CA ILE A 465 -26.37 -1.28 21.48
C ILE A 465 -27.26 -1.97 22.52
N SER A 466 -28.43 -2.44 22.11
CA SER A 466 -29.39 -3.09 23.01
C SER A 466 -29.68 -4.49 22.55
N ASN A 467 -29.69 -5.43 23.50
CA ASN A 467 -30.07 -6.82 23.28
C ASN A 467 -31.60 -6.98 23.43
N ALA A 468 -32.20 -7.83 22.60
CA ALA A 468 -33.64 -8.07 22.56
C ALA A 468 -34.07 -9.45 23.12
N GLY A 469 -33.12 -10.36 23.39
CA GLY A 469 -33.38 -11.79 23.57
C GLY A 469 -32.46 -12.51 24.55
N SER A 470 -31.80 -13.58 24.08
CA SER A 470 -30.70 -14.23 24.80
C SER A 470 -29.34 -13.70 24.37
N SER A 471 -29.10 -13.67 23.07
CA SER A 471 -27.90 -13.15 22.42
C SER A 471 -28.33 -12.54 21.09
N ASP A 472 -27.82 -11.36 20.78
CA ASP A 472 -28.12 -10.62 19.56
C ASP A 472 -26.82 -10.51 18.74
N ALA A 473 -26.91 -10.44 17.42
CA ALA A 473 -25.76 -10.28 16.55
C ALA A 473 -25.26 -8.82 16.60
N PHE A 474 -23.95 -8.59 16.52
CA PHE A 474 -23.40 -7.23 16.38
C PHE A 474 -22.52 -7.05 15.16
N VAL A 475 -22.40 -5.79 14.73
CA VAL A 475 -21.32 -5.29 13.87
C VAL A 475 -20.78 -3.99 14.46
N VAL A 476 -19.48 -3.90 14.61
CA VAL A 476 -18.76 -2.66 14.94
C VAL A 476 -17.89 -2.23 13.77
N LYS A 477 -17.68 -0.92 13.66
CA LYS A 477 -16.70 -0.30 12.75
C LYS A 477 -15.83 0.66 13.54
N LEU A 478 -14.54 0.44 13.49
CA LEU A 478 -13.52 1.29 14.07
C LEU A 478 -12.76 2.00 12.96
N VAL A 479 -12.37 3.24 13.22
CA VAL A 479 -11.55 4.05 12.31
C VAL A 479 -10.35 4.60 13.09
N GLU A 480 -9.14 4.28 12.66
CA GLU A 480 -7.92 4.92 13.13
C GLU A 480 -7.84 6.31 12.50
N GLU A 481 -8.05 7.37 13.30
CA GLU A 481 -7.87 8.74 12.85
C GLU A 481 -6.38 9.09 12.85
N LEU A 482 -5.77 9.12 11.66
CA LEU A 482 -4.41 9.66 11.49
C LEU A 482 -4.40 11.19 11.68
N PRO A 483 -3.29 11.76 12.19
CA PRO A 483 -3.04 13.20 12.15
C PRO A 483 -3.14 13.71 10.72
N GLU A 484 -3.87 14.79 10.51
CA GLU A 484 -3.98 15.48 9.23
C GLU A 484 -3.27 16.84 9.35
N ILE A 485 -2.13 16.97 8.68
CA ILE A 485 -1.24 18.13 8.79
C ILE A 485 -1.53 19.12 7.68
N SER A 486 -1.76 20.36 8.07
CA SER A 486 -1.84 21.52 7.19
C SER A 486 -0.74 22.53 7.52
N LEU A 487 -0.25 23.23 6.50
CA LEU A 487 0.78 24.26 6.65
C LEU A 487 0.25 25.63 6.21
N SER A 488 0.66 26.68 6.92
CA SER A 488 0.30 28.06 6.61
C SER A 488 1.42 29.02 7.01
N VAL A 489 1.48 30.19 6.40
CA VAL A 489 2.45 31.24 6.74
C VAL A 489 1.76 32.58 7.00
N SER A 490 2.24 33.32 7.99
CA SER A 490 1.76 34.67 8.30
C SER A 490 2.87 35.55 8.90
N PRO A 491 3.05 36.80 8.45
CA PRO A 491 2.46 37.39 7.24
C PRO A 491 2.93 36.66 5.96
N ASP A 492 2.33 36.99 4.82
CA ASP A 492 2.74 36.46 3.49
C ASP A 492 4.00 37.13 2.93
N SER A 493 4.42 38.24 3.55
CA SER A 493 5.57 39.04 3.14
C SER A 493 6.17 39.85 4.30
N ILE A 494 7.49 39.98 4.31
CA ILE A 494 8.24 40.86 5.23
C ILE A 494 9.30 41.67 4.48
N SER A 495 9.68 42.82 5.06
CA SER A 495 10.91 43.52 4.67
C SER A 495 12.15 42.83 5.22
N GLU A 496 13.26 42.99 4.52
CA GLU A 496 14.60 42.54 4.91
C GLU A 496 15.22 43.36 6.06
N ASP A 497 14.44 44.22 6.72
CA ASP A 497 14.87 45.18 7.75
C ASP A 497 15.30 44.57 9.10
N GLY A 498 15.34 43.24 9.21
CA GLY A 498 15.69 42.49 10.41
C GLY A 498 14.75 42.69 11.62
N GLU A 499 13.64 43.44 11.47
CA GLU A 499 12.67 43.72 12.55
C GLU A 499 11.37 42.91 12.39
N ASN A 500 11.12 42.35 11.20
CA ASN A 500 9.93 41.55 10.89
C ASN A 500 10.27 40.06 10.70
N GLN A 501 9.29 39.20 10.94
CA GLN A 501 9.43 37.73 10.92
C GLN A 501 8.25 37.10 10.18
N LEU A 502 8.49 36.00 9.47
CA LEU A 502 7.45 35.09 8.99
C LEU A 502 7.25 33.98 10.03
N THR A 503 6.02 33.60 10.31
CA THR A 503 5.72 32.40 11.09
C THR A 503 5.04 31.38 10.19
N TYR A 504 5.72 30.25 9.97
CA TYR A 504 5.14 29.05 9.39
C TYR A 504 4.50 28.24 10.52
N THR A 505 3.21 27.99 10.43
CA THR A 505 2.45 27.23 11.43
C THR A 505 1.93 25.94 10.81
N PHE A 506 2.42 24.83 11.35
CA PHE A 506 1.96 23.47 11.13
C PHE A 506 0.77 23.24 12.05
N THR A 507 -0.35 22.77 11.52
CA THR A 507 -1.58 22.50 12.30
C THR A 507 -2.03 21.08 12.05
N SER A 508 -2.21 20.32 13.13
CA SER A 508 -2.79 18.98 13.13
C SER A 508 -4.26 19.05 13.57
N ASN A 509 -5.09 18.15 13.03
CA ASN A 509 -6.44 17.88 13.52
C ASN A 509 -6.45 17.26 14.95
N ILE A 510 -5.38 16.54 15.31
CA ILE A 510 -5.23 15.76 16.56
C ILE A 510 -4.03 16.28 17.36
N ALA A 511 -4.11 16.23 18.69
CA ALA A 511 -3.02 16.65 19.58
C ALA A 511 -1.91 15.60 19.68
N SER A 512 -0.65 16.05 19.62
CA SER A 512 0.53 15.21 19.88
C SER A 512 0.54 14.65 21.30
N SER A 513 1.23 13.54 21.57
CA SER A 513 1.30 12.94 22.91
C SER A 513 2.72 12.55 23.34
N GLU A 514 2.94 12.42 24.64
CA GLU A 514 4.25 11.99 25.21
C GLU A 514 4.65 10.55 24.83
N SER A 515 3.68 9.71 24.49
CA SER A 515 3.86 8.30 24.10
C SER A 515 3.84 8.09 22.58
N ASP A 516 3.38 9.09 21.83
CA ASP A 516 3.24 9.07 20.38
C ASP A 516 3.52 10.50 19.87
N PRO A 517 4.80 10.89 19.70
CA PRO A 517 5.19 12.24 19.34
C PRO A 517 4.96 12.50 17.85
N LEU A 518 4.24 13.57 17.54
CA LEU A 518 3.95 13.95 16.15
C LEU A 518 5.10 14.75 15.55
N THR A 519 5.95 14.10 14.74
CA THR A 519 7.06 14.72 14.01
C THR A 519 6.71 14.83 12.53
N VAL A 520 6.83 16.04 11.97
CA VAL A 520 6.48 16.34 10.58
C VAL A 520 7.72 16.71 9.78
N ASN A 521 7.87 16.09 8.60
CA ASN A 521 8.88 16.37 7.61
C ASN A 521 8.40 17.43 6.60
N PHE A 522 9.30 18.30 6.15
CA PHE A 522 9.01 19.27 5.11
C PHE A 522 10.24 19.55 4.23
N GLU A 523 10.00 19.83 2.96
CA GLU A 523 10.98 20.39 2.03
C GLU A 523 11.07 21.92 2.18
N VAL A 524 12.24 22.45 1.89
CA VAL A 524 12.56 23.88 1.87
C VAL A 524 12.91 24.28 0.44
N GLY A 525 12.35 25.38 -0.04
CA GLY A 525 12.60 25.91 -1.37
C GLY A 525 12.36 27.42 -1.47
N GLY A 526 12.26 27.90 -2.71
CA GLY A 526 12.26 29.32 -3.04
C GLY A 526 13.62 29.81 -3.55
N ASP A 527 13.74 31.12 -3.76
CA ASP A 527 14.95 31.75 -4.27
C ASP A 527 15.90 32.26 -3.16
N ALA A 528 15.39 32.45 -1.93
CA ALA A 528 16.15 32.96 -0.79
C ALA A 528 17.09 31.89 -0.21
N VAL A 529 18.30 32.29 0.21
CA VAL A 529 19.36 31.38 0.65
C VAL A 529 19.53 31.38 2.17
N PHE A 530 19.41 30.19 2.76
CA PHE A 530 19.53 29.98 4.21
C PHE A 530 20.91 30.41 4.74
N ASN A 531 20.91 31.18 5.84
CA ASN A 531 22.07 31.84 6.47
C ASN A 531 22.74 32.96 5.66
N GLN A 532 22.19 33.35 4.51
CA GLN A 532 22.46 34.65 3.91
C GLN A 532 21.24 35.54 4.16
N ASP A 533 20.14 35.27 3.48
CA ASP A 533 19.00 36.20 3.35
C ASP A 533 17.97 35.96 4.48
N TYR A 534 18.02 34.79 5.13
CA TYR A 534 17.26 34.49 6.34
C TYR A 534 17.94 33.51 7.31
N THR A 535 17.45 33.50 8.55
CA THR A 535 17.78 32.53 9.60
C THR A 535 16.51 31.99 10.26
N THR A 536 16.55 30.78 10.81
CA THR A 536 15.38 30.11 11.38
C THR A 536 15.48 29.90 12.89
N GLN A 537 14.32 29.86 13.57
CA GLN A 537 14.19 29.48 14.97
C GLN A 537 12.86 28.74 15.15
N SER A 538 12.86 27.68 15.95
CA SER A 538 11.66 27.15 16.60
C SER A 538 11.90 27.07 18.11
N ASP A 539 10.82 27.13 18.88
CA ASP A 539 10.83 26.86 20.33
C ASP A 539 10.39 25.41 20.63
N ASN A 540 10.03 24.62 19.61
CA ASN A 540 9.69 23.20 19.68
C ASN A 540 10.95 22.31 19.83
N GLU A 541 10.86 21.23 20.62
CA GLU A 541 11.85 20.15 20.57
C GLU A 541 11.76 19.38 19.22
N GLY A 542 12.80 18.62 18.86
CA GLY A 542 12.85 17.87 17.58
C GLY A 542 12.98 18.70 16.29
N PHE A 543 13.09 20.03 16.40
CA PHE A 543 13.25 20.92 15.24
C PHE A 543 14.62 20.74 14.52
N SER A 544 14.57 20.53 13.20
CA SER A 544 15.72 20.61 12.29
C SER A 544 15.38 21.41 11.04
N PHE A 545 16.39 22.03 10.42
CA PHE A 545 16.22 22.87 9.22
C PHE A 545 17.54 22.96 8.44
N THR A 546 17.45 22.76 7.13
CA THR A 546 18.53 22.91 6.14
C THR A 546 18.06 23.83 5.01
N ASP A 547 18.87 24.00 3.97
CA ASP A 547 18.49 24.71 2.75
C ASP A 547 17.55 23.93 1.82
N THR A 548 17.31 22.64 2.08
CA THR A 548 16.48 21.76 1.24
C THR A 548 15.37 21.01 1.99
N GLU A 549 15.51 20.77 3.28
CA GLU A 549 14.58 19.97 4.11
C GLU A 549 14.62 20.36 5.60
N GLY A 550 13.64 19.91 6.37
CA GLY A 550 13.65 19.98 7.83
C GLY A 550 12.57 19.14 8.50
N THR A 551 12.61 19.12 9.83
CA THR A 551 11.68 18.39 10.70
C THR A 551 11.16 19.30 11.80
N ILE A 552 9.94 19.06 12.27
CA ILE A 552 9.42 19.71 13.48
C ILE A 552 8.51 18.78 14.27
N THR A 553 8.72 18.68 15.58
CA THR A 553 7.88 17.88 16.49
C THR A 553 6.89 18.76 17.23
N PHE A 554 5.65 18.29 17.33
CA PHE A 554 4.58 18.95 18.08
C PHE A 554 4.73 18.62 19.57
N GLU A 555 4.71 19.64 20.42
CA GLU A 555 4.77 19.51 21.88
C GLU A 555 3.59 18.69 22.44
N ASN A 556 3.80 17.98 23.55
CA ASN A 556 2.78 17.12 24.16
C ASN A 556 1.48 17.90 24.48
N GLY A 557 0.36 17.44 23.93
CA GLY A 557 -0.97 18.02 24.07
C GLY A 557 -1.27 19.18 23.11
N GLU A 558 -0.33 19.60 22.27
CA GLU A 558 -0.53 20.69 21.31
C GLU A 558 -0.96 20.16 19.92
N THR A 559 -1.79 20.96 19.24
CA THR A 559 -2.25 20.73 17.86
C THR A 559 -1.55 21.63 16.84
N THR A 560 -0.53 22.38 17.28
CA THR A 560 0.26 23.26 16.40
C THR A 560 1.73 23.25 16.75
N ALA A 561 2.58 23.23 15.73
CA ALA A 561 4.01 23.53 15.83
C ALA A 561 4.35 24.74 14.94
N SER A 562 5.45 25.45 15.17
CA SER A 562 5.79 26.62 14.34
C SER A 562 7.28 26.85 14.14
N ILE A 563 7.62 27.33 12.94
CA ILE A 563 8.96 27.79 12.55
C ILE A 563 8.88 29.29 12.31
N THR A 564 9.80 30.02 12.92
CA THR A 564 9.99 31.45 12.69
C THR A 564 11.14 31.66 11.71
N ILE A 565 10.88 32.38 10.62
CA ILE A 565 11.89 32.82 9.66
C ILE A 565 12.18 34.30 9.93
N ASN A 566 13.44 34.63 10.15
CA ASN A 566 13.93 35.98 10.37
C ASN A 566 14.74 36.41 9.13
N ALA A 567 14.33 37.45 8.42
CA ALA A 567 15.15 38.01 7.35
C ALA A 567 16.44 38.64 7.92
N THR A 568 17.51 38.64 7.13
CA THR A 568 18.82 39.19 7.51
C THR A 568 19.00 40.60 6.94
N ASP A 569 19.11 41.61 7.82
CA ASP A 569 19.47 43.00 7.42
C ASP A 569 20.90 43.08 6.87
N ASP A 570 21.05 43.44 5.59
CA ASP A 570 22.35 43.72 4.95
C ASP A 570 22.48 45.11 4.26
N THR A 571 23.18 45.23 3.13
CA THR A 571 23.31 46.49 2.37
C THR A 571 23.41 46.29 0.84
N ASP A 572 23.13 45.10 0.33
CA ASP A 572 23.26 44.76 -1.09
C ASP A 572 21.89 44.85 -1.81
N VAL A 573 21.90 45.41 -3.02
CA VAL A 573 20.65 45.74 -3.75
C VAL A 573 20.23 44.58 -4.64
N GLU A 574 19.66 43.57 -3.99
CA GLU A 574 19.11 42.31 -4.51
C GLU A 574 17.68 42.48 -5.10
N GLN A 575 17.06 41.39 -5.56
CA GLN A 575 15.64 41.37 -5.95
C GLN A 575 14.76 40.95 -4.76
N ASN A 576 13.43 41.02 -4.89
CA ASN A 576 12.57 40.33 -3.91
C ASN A 576 12.74 38.82 -4.08
N GLU A 577 12.88 38.13 -2.95
CA GLU A 577 13.11 36.69 -2.91
C GLU A 577 11.93 35.96 -2.29
N THR A 578 11.92 34.64 -2.41
CA THR A 578 10.87 33.80 -1.85
C THR A 578 11.45 32.68 -1.01
N ILE A 579 10.72 32.29 0.03
CA ILE A 579 10.93 31.05 0.77
C ILE A 579 9.64 30.23 0.68
N SER A 580 9.77 28.91 0.57
CA SER A 580 8.66 27.97 0.50
C SER A 580 8.90 26.79 1.41
N LEU A 581 7.86 26.35 2.13
CA LEU A 581 7.86 25.07 2.82
C LEU A 581 6.78 24.17 2.21
N THR A 582 7.12 22.91 1.92
CA THR A 582 6.21 21.90 1.38
C THR A 582 6.15 20.72 2.34
N LEU A 583 4.97 20.25 2.73
CA LEU A 583 4.85 19.06 3.57
C LEU A 583 5.26 17.82 2.78
N VAL A 584 6.09 16.97 3.37
CA VAL A 584 6.49 15.66 2.83
C VAL A 584 5.84 14.58 3.68
N ALA A 585 5.50 13.43 3.10
CA ALA A 585 4.93 12.30 3.86
C ALA A 585 5.89 11.83 4.96
N ALA A 586 5.35 11.15 5.97
CA ALA A 586 6.19 10.40 6.90
C ALA A 586 7.04 9.39 6.11
N LYS A 587 8.34 9.39 6.38
CA LYS A 587 9.23 8.27 5.99
C LYS A 587 9.34 7.40 7.23
N GLU A 588 9.04 6.12 7.12
CA GLU A 588 9.39 5.16 8.17
C GLU A 588 10.90 5.22 8.41
N GLN A 589 11.31 5.52 9.65
CA GLN A 589 12.68 5.28 10.08
C GLN A 589 12.76 3.86 10.65
N GLU A 590 13.17 2.92 9.81
CA GLU A 590 13.57 1.59 10.26
C GLU A 590 14.74 1.69 11.26
N LYS A 591 14.66 0.83 12.27
CA LYS A 591 15.44 0.90 13.51
C LYS A 591 16.84 0.32 13.33
N ASP A 592 17.85 1.20 13.40
CA ASP A 592 19.26 0.82 13.36
C ASP A 592 19.65 -0.02 14.61
N THR A 593 19.57 -1.34 14.48
CA THR A 593 19.96 -2.27 15.55
C THR A 593 21.48 -2.46 15.57
N GLU A 594 22.21 -1.51 16.17
CA GLU A 594 23.63 -1.72 16.50
C GLU A 594 23.78 -3.00 17.34
N ALA A 595 24.33 -4.04 16.71
CA ALA A 595 24.69 -5.28 17.39
C ALA A 595 25.82 -4.99 18.40
N ILE A 596 25.47 -4.88 19.68
CA ILE A 596 26.45 -4.75 20.76
C ILE A 596 27.25 -6.06 20.85
N GLU A 597 28.41 -6.12 20.20
CA GLU A 597 29.34 -7.23 20.39
C GLU A 597 29.77 -7.31 21.87
N PRO A 598 29.57 -8.45 22.56
CA PRO A 598 30.00 -8.60 23.94
C PRO A 598 31.53 -8.56 24.01
N THR A 599 32.07 -7.58 24.74
CA THR A 599 33.53 -7.42 24.83
C THR A 599 34.19 -8.63 25.53
N PRO A 600 35.42 -9.05 25.14
CA PRO A 600 36.05 -10.25 25.71
C PRO A 600 36.45 -10.21 27.20
N GLU A 601 35.98 -9.24 28.01
CA GLU A 601 36.30 -9.14 29.44
C GLU A 601 35.25 -9.80 30.37
N ASP A 602 34.06 -10.17 29.88
CA ASP A 602 33.00 -10.80 30.71
C ASP A 602 33.16 -12.32 30.91
N MET A 603 34.17 -12.94 30.27
CA MET A 603 34.51 -14.36 30.47
C MET A 603 35.60 -14.58 31.54
N GLU A 604 35.27 -14.47 32.85
CA GLU A 604 35.97 -15.24 33.93
C GLU A 604 35.35 -15.08 35.35
N ALA A 605 34.37 -15.93 35.74
CA ALA A 605 34.16 -16.35 37.15
C ALA A 605 33.20 -17.55 37.33
N GLU A 606 33.71 -18.64 37.90
CA GLU A 606 32.95 -19.78 38.51
C GLU A 606 32.10 -19.29 39.73
N THR A 607 30.98 -19.87 40.23
CA THR A 607 30.43 -21.26 40.21
C THR A 607 29.02 -21.35 40.88
N GLU A 608 28.21 -22.35 40.49
CA GLU A 608 27.09 -23.03 41.22
C GLU A 608 25.65 -22.45 41.26
N GLU A 609 24.71 -23.27 40.73
CA GLU A 609 23.25 -23.44 40.99
C GLU A 609 22.35 -22.23 41.30
N ASP A 610 21.67 -21.68 40.28
CA ASP A 610 20.19 -21.78 40.05
C ASP A 610 19.87 -21.20 38.65
N GLU A 611 19.09 -21.85 37.79
CA GLU A 611 18.74 -21.33 36.46
C GLU A 611 17.25 -20.99 36.36
N SER A 612 16.94 -19.70 36.54
CA SER A 612 15.78 -19.04 35.97
C SER A 612 16.05 -17.54 35.86
N ASP A 613 16.00 -17.02 34.63
CA ASP A 613 15.85 -15.60 34.27
C ASP A 613 17.04 -14.63 34.50
N PRO A 614 17.55 -14.00 33.42
CA PRO A 614 18.22 -12.71 33.45
C PRO A 614 17.41 -11.60 32.76
N GLU A 615 16.74 -10.76 33.54
CA GLU A 615 16.10 -9.50 33.10
C GLU A 615 17.08 -8.65 32.26
N LEU A 616 16.69 -8.30 31.03
CA LEU A 616 17.48 -7.47 30.11
C LEU A 616 17.04 -6.01 30.22
N VAL A 617 17.58 -5.29 31.21
CA VAL A 617 17.28 -3.86 31.41
C VAL A 617 18.11 -3.00 30.45
N GLY A 618 17.47 -2.50 29.40
CA GLY A 618 18.01 -1.49 28.49
C GLY A 618 16.90 -0.60 27.92
N GLU A 619 16.69 0.58 28.51
CA GLU A 619 15.83 1.61 27.91
C GLU A 619 16.47 2.13 26.62
N LEU A 620 15.80 1.91 25.48
CA LEU A 620 16.07 2.62 24.23
C LEU A 620 15.00 3.70 24.07
N THR A 621 15.41 4.96 23.93
CA THR A 621 14.52 6.07 23.58
C THR A 621 14.54 6.25 22.07
N GLU A 622 13.56 5.67 21.38
CA GLU A 622 13.32 5.87 19.95
C GLU A 622 12.63 7.22 19.71
N SER A 623 13.02 7.92 18.64
CA SER A 623 12.29 9.07 18.12
C SER A 623 11.38 8.58 17.01
N MET A 624 10.21 8.05 17.36
CA MET A 624 9.23 7.60 16.37
C MET A 624 8.72 8.80 15.57
N VAL A 625 8.74 8.69 14.25
CA VAL A 625 7.93 9.52 13.36
C VAL A 625 6.59 8.81 13.24
N SER A 626 5.51 9.44 13.69
CA SER A 626 4.16 8.91 13.54
C SER A 626 3.63 9.13 12.14
N ASP A 627 2.80 8.20 11.66
CA ASP A 627 2.10 8.33 10.39
C ASP A 627 1.17 9.54 10.39
N TYR A 628 1.15 10.30 9.30
CA TYR A 628 0.23 11.43 9.14
C TYR A 628 -0.19 11.64 7.67
N LYS A 629 -1.42 12.12 7.49
CA LYS A 629 -1.98 12.57 6.22
C LYS A 629 -1.62 14.04 5.99
N ILE A 630 -1.46 14.43 4.73
CA ILE A 630 -1.15 15.82 4.34
C ILE A 630 -2.41 16.46 3.75
N ALA A 631 -2.91 17.51 4.40
CA ALA A 631 -4.04 18.31 3.91
C ALA A 631 -3.64 19.28 2.78
N THR A 632 -2.36 19.68 2.75
CA THR A 632 -1.84 20.71 1.83
C THR A 632 -0.54 20.25 1.18
N THR A 633 -0.64 19.76 -0.06
CA THR A 633 0.50 19.31 -0.88
C THR A 633 1.14 20.45 -1.70
N GLU A 634 0.48 21.61 -1.83
CA GLU A 634 1.06 22.80 -2.46
C GLU A 634 2.10 23.47 -1.55
N ALA A 635 3.19 23.96 -2.16
CA ALA A 635 4.23 24.71 -1.46
C ALA A 635 3.69 26.02 -0.86
N VAL A 636 3.88 26.20 0.45
CA VAL A 636 3.45 27.41 1.17
C VAL A 636 4.51 28.49 1.03
N MET A 637 4.27 29.44 0.13
CA MET A 637 5.20 30.51 -0.24
C MET A 637 5.07 31.77 0.65
N ALA A 638 6.19 32.41 0.97
CA ALA A 638 6.25 33.78 1.48
C ALA A 638 7.37 34.58 0.80
N THR A 639 7.24 35.92 0.80
CA THR A 639 8.20 36.84 0.14
C THR A 639 9.06 37.60 1.14
N ILE A 640 10.38 37.61 0.93
CA ILE A 640 11.29 38.57 1.58
C ILE A 640 11.50 39.71 0.59
N THR A 641 11.10 40.93 0.96
CA THR A 641 11.22 42.11 0.10
C THR A 641 12.42 42.94 0.50
N ASN A 642 13.39 43.06 -0.41
CA ASN A 642 14.50 43.99 -0.27
C ASN A 642 13.97 45.43 -0.02
N ASP A 643 14.40 46.04 1.08
CA ASP A 643 14.03 47.42 1.45
C ASP A 643 15.11 48.45 1.06
N ASP A 644 16.24 47.99 0.55
CA ASP A 644 17.42 48.77 0.29
C ASP A 644 17.34 49.59 -1.01
N THR A 645 17.92 50.79 -0.99
CA THR A 645 17.71 51.76 -2.05
C THR A 645 18.89 51.87 -3.01
N ALA A 646 18.67 51.45 -4.26
CA ALA A 646 19.61 51.61 -5.37
C ALA A 646 20.27 53.01 -5.39
N GLY A 647 21.54 53.05 -4.98
CA GLY A 647 22.27 54.28 -4.65
C GLY A 647 22.23 55.34 -5.75
N GLY A 648 21.54 56.45 -5.48
CA GLY A 648 21.21 57.48 -6.47
C GLY A 648 22.42 58.08 -7.20
N GLY A 649 22.60 57.70 -8.46
CA GLY A 649 23.55 58.32 -9.38
C GLY A 649 23.22 59.81 -9.60
N THR A 650 24.17 60.69 -9.24
CA THR A 650 24.01 62.15 -9.39
C THR A 650 24.23 62.59 -10.85
N ASP A 651 23.15 62.68 -11.64
CA ASP A 651 23.22 63.36 -12.94
C ASP A 651 23.44 64.87 -12.74
N ASN A 652 24.51 65.35 -13.36
CA ASN A 652 25.00 66.72 -13.24
C ASN A 652 24.98 67.42 -14.61
N GLY A 653 23.77 67.62 -15.15
CA GLY A 653 23.41 68.72 -16.04
C GLY A 653 23.93 68.67 -17.48
N GLY A 654 23.03 68.36 -18.42
CA GLY A 654 23.23 68.54 -19.86
C GLY A 654 21.96 69.00 -20.59
N THR A 655 21.97 70.19 -21.18
CA THR A 655 20.84 70.71 -21.98
C THR A 655 20.90 70.24 -23.44
N ASP A 656 19.78 69.77 -24.00
CA ASP A 656 19.49 69.92 -25.44
C ASP A 656 17.99 70.18 -25.71
N ASN A 657 17.71 70.90 -26.81
CA ASN A 657 16.38 71.26 -27.30
C ASN A 657 16.06 70.48 -28.58
N GLY A 658 14.91 69.83 -28.67
CA GLY A 658 14.47 69.20 -29.92
C GLY A 658 13.02 68.70 -29.90
N GLY A 659 12.05 69.62 -30.00
CA GLY A 659 10.62 69.25 -29.98
C GLY A 659 10.01 69.02 -31.37
N THR A 660 8.87 68.32 -31.39
CA THR A 660 7.85 68.39 -32.45
C THR A 660 6.45 68.07 -31.89
N ASP A 661 5.58 69.09 -31.85
CA ASP A 661 4.25 69.15 -32.50
C ASP A 661 3.86 67.87 -33.31
N ASN A 662 2.67 67.26 -33.24
CA ASN A 662 1.31 67.74 -32.92
C ASN A 662 0.39 66.57 -32.48
N GLY A 663 -0.82 66.86 -31.95
CA GLY A 663 -1.89 65.85 -31.88
C GLY A 663 -2.87 65.92 -30.69
N GLY A 664 -3.48 67.08 -30.42
CA GLY A 664 -4.38 67.23 -29.27
C GLY A 664 -5.83 66.78 -29.51
N THR A 665 -6.51 66.42 -28.40
CA THR A 665 -7.96 66.61 -28.23
C THR A 665 -8.22 67.20 -26.85
N ASP A 666 -8.77 68.42 -26.82
CA ASP A 666 -9.27 69.13 -25.65
C ASP A 666 -10.63 68.55 -25.21
N ASN A 667 -10.83 68.36 -23.91
CA ASN A 667 -12.12 68.74 -23.32
C ASN A 667 -12.06 68.95 -21.80
N GLY A 668 -12.29 70.20 -21.37
CA GLY A 668 -13.11 70.50 -20.19
C GLY A 668 -12.40 70.51 -18.83
N GLY A 669 -11.72 71.62 -18.51
CA GLY A 669 -11.21 71.85 -17.15
C GLY A 669 -12.24 72.43 -16.17
N THR A 670 -11.85 72.52 -14.90
CA THR A 670 -12.37 73.48 -13.92
C THR A 670 -11.25 74.06 -13.07
N ASP A 671 -11.38 75.34 -12.75
CA ASP A 671 -10.40 76.22 -12.10
C ASP A 671 -10.71 76.43 -10.59
N ASN A 672 -9.78 77.10 -9.89
CA ASN A 672 -9.71 77.50 -8.48
C ASN A 672 -9.11 76.45 -7.50
N GLY A 673 -8.14 76.77 -6.64
CA GLY A 673 -7.41 78.03 -6.43
C GLY A 673 -7.26 78.42 -4.95
N GLY A 674 -6.05 78.82 -4.53
CA GLY A 674 -5.75 79.32 -3.17
C GLY A 674 -4.39 78.82 -2.63
N THR A 675 -3.31 79.60 -2.74
CA THR A 675 -2.74 80.49 -1.69
C THR A 675 -2.19 79.75 -0.46
N ASP A 676 -0.89 79.67 -0.14
CA ASP A 676 0.28 80.61 -0.14
C ASP A 676 0.64 81.15 1.28
N ASN A 677 1.94 81.19 1.58
CA ASN A 677 2.66 81.59 2.81
C ASN A 677 2.41 80.77 4.10
N GLY A 678 3.40 80.52 4.98
CA GLY A 678 4.83 80.86 4.97
C GLY A 678 5.39 81.00 6.41
N GLY A 679 6.69 80.77 6.67
CA GLY A 679 7.25 80.98 8.03
C GLY A 679 8.63 80.39 8.37
N THR A 680 9.68 81.12 8.00
CA THR A 680 10.97 81.37 8.73
C THR A 680 11.02 80.95 10.24
N ASP A 681 12.11 80.51 10.89
CA ASP A 681 13.53 80.96 10.80
C ASP A 681 14.51 80.20 11.77
N ASN A 682 15.82 80.24 11.46
CA ASN A 682 17.02 80.29 12.32
C ASN A 682 17.33 79.37 13.55
N GLY A 683 18.60 78.88 13.62
CA GLY A 683 19.35 78.85 14.90
C GLY A 683 20.62 77.98 15.07
N GLY A 684 21.83 78.52 14.86
CA GLY A 684 23.12 78.09 15.48
C GLY A 684 24.08 77.27 14.60
N THR A 685 25.37 77.58 14.32
CA THR A 685 26.58 78.00 15.11
C THR A 685 27.21 76.87 15.96
N ASP A 686 28.52 76.57 15.98
CA ASP A 686 29.69 77.21 15.34
C ASP A 686 30.93 76.25 15.25
N ASN A 687 31.93 76.66 14.46
CA ASN A 687 33.30 76.16 14.20
C ASN A 687 34.08 75.24 15.16
N GLY A 688 35.02 74.45 14.59
CA GLY A 688 36.03 73.71 15.38
C GLY A 688 37.27 73.08 14.67
N GLY A 689 38.18 73.87 14.09
CA GLY A 689 39.63 73.57 14.20
C GLY A 689 40.38 72.78 13.10
N THR A 690 41.29 73.49 12.42
CA THR A 690 42.20 73.06 11.34
C THR A 690 43.54 72.40 11.76
N ASP A 691 44.10 71.61 10.83
CA ASP A 691 45.48 71.69 10.26
C ASP A 691 46.64 70.71 10.60
N ASN A 692 47.26 70.23 9.49
CA ASN A 692 48.67 69.85 9.24
C ASN A 692 49.30 68.52 9.76
N GLY A 693 49.29 67.51 8.87
CA GLY A 693 50.46 67.23 8.01
C GLY A 693 51.51 66.19 8.44
N GLY A 694 51.94 65.30 7.52
CA GLY A 694 53.15 64.49 7.70
C GLY A 694 53.22 63.17 6.91
N THR A 695 54.04 63.16 5.86
CA THR A 695 54.51 61.99 5.09
C THR A 695 55.12 60.85 5.91
N GLY A 696 54.94 59.58 5.50
CA GLY A 696 55.81 58.48 5.93
C GLY A 696 55.39 57.09 5.44
N SER A 697 56.26 56.41 4.68
CA SER A 697 56.12 55.00 4.30
C SER A 697 57.12 54.13 5.08
N GLY A 698 56.79 52.86 5.33
CA GLY A 698 57.73 51.82 5.74
C GLY A 698 57.70 51.47 7.23
N GLY A 699 57.42 50.19 7.52
CA GLY A 699 57.31 49.62 8.86
C GLY A 699 58.62 49.19 9.53
N THR A 700 58.49 48.30 10.51
CA THR A 700 59.54 47.49 11.20
C THR A 700 58.82 46.35 11.94
N ASP A 701 59.18 45.07 11.79
CA ASP A 701 60.29 44.33 12.46
C ASP A 701 60.03 44.11 13.98
N ASN A 702 60.39 43.01 14.66
CA ASN A 702 61.25 41.82 14.40
C ASN A 702 60.85 40.69 15.40
N GLY A 703 61.31 39.42 15.36
CA GLY A 703 62.23 38.73 14.42
C GLY A 703 62.84 37.43 15.02
N GLY A 704 63.63 36.70 14.21
CA GLY A 704 64.73 35.78 14.60
C GLY A 704 64.38 34.35 15.07
N THR A 705 65.25 33.30 15.04
CA THR A 705 66.66 33.04 14.60
C THR A 705 66.96 31.53 14.89
N ASP A 706 67.92 30.76 14.31
CA ASP A 706 68.86 30.85 13.17
C ASP A 706 69.62 29.49 12.99
N ASN A 707 70.21 29.19 11.81
CA ASN A 707 71.09 28.05 11.42
C ASN A 707 70.48 26.63 11.17
N GLY A 708 71.04 25.79 10.28
CA GLY A 708 72.09 26.01 9.27
C GLY A 708 73.04 24.81 8.97
N GLY A 709 73.16 24.39 7.70
CA GLY A 709 74.21 23.50 7.14
C GLY A 709 73.98 21.97 7.25
N THR A 710 74.59 21.08 6.43
CA THR A 710 75.48 21.26 5.25
C THR A 710 75.69 19.92 4.49
N ASP A 711 75.94 20.01 3.17
CA ASP A 711 76.82 19.19 2.31
C ASP A 711 76.43 17.83 1.66
N ASN A 712 76.80 17.75 0.36
CA ASN A 712 77.14 16.61 -0.52
C ASN A 712 76.11 15.52 -0.93
N GLY A 713 76.29 14.98 -2.15
CA GLY A 713 75.46 13.92 -2.76
C GLY A 713 76.26 12.84 -3.50
N SER A 714 75.60 12.13 -4.44
CA SER A 714 76.05 10.94 -5.21
C SER A 714 75.82 9.60 -4.46
N THR A 715 75.16 8.54 -4.98
CA THR A 715 74.86 8.12 -6.38
C THR A 715 73.54 7.32 -6.54
N GLY A 716 72.79 7.58 -7.64
CA GLY A 716 71.91 6.60 -8.35
C GLY A 716 70.56 6.21 -7.68
N SER A 717 69.44 6.04 -8.39
CA SER A 717 69.12 6.09 -9.83
C SER A 717 67.68 6.62 -10.02
N GLY A 718 67.36 7.21 -11.18
CA GLY A 718 66.21 8.11 -11.37
C GLY A 718 64.79 7.50 -11.28
N GLY A 719 63.76 8.35 -11.26
CA GLY A 719 63.83 9.82 -11.26
C GLY A 719 62.51 10.53 -11.55
N GLY A 720 62.45 11.82 -11.18
CA GLY A 720 61.57 12.82 -11.79
C GLY A 720 60.09 12.81 -11.39
N THR A 721 59.76 13.28 -10.18
CA THR A 721 58.49 13.96 -9.95
C THR A 721 58.65 15.46 -10.27
N GLY A 722 57.60 16.07 -10.81
CA GLY A 722 57.51 17.50 -11.08
C GLY A 722 56.06 17.93 -10.92
N SER A 723 55.76 18.60 -9.81
CA SER A 723 54.40 18.93 -9.40
C SER A 723 53.64 19.78 -10.43
N GLY A 724 52.46 19.30 -10.80
CA GLY A 724 51.32 20.06 -11.29
C GLY A 724 50.10 19.50 -10.57
N GLY A 725 49.19 20.37 -10.10
CA GLY A 725 48.04 19.93 -9.32
C GLY A 725 47.12 19.04 -10.15
N GLY A 726 47.00 17.77 -9.77
CA GLY A 726 45.86 16.95 -10.16
C GLY A 726 44.69 17.33 -9.27
N VAL A 727 43.58 17.73 -9.88
CA VAL A 727 42.28 17.68 -9.20
C VAL A 727 42.02 16.22 -8.91
N ASN A 728 41.71 15.87 -7.66
CA ASN A 728 41.15 14.57 -7.34
C ASN A 728 39.66 14.64 -7.70
N THR A 729 39.32 14.47 -8.97
CA THR A 729 37.93 14.33 -9.42
C THR A 729 37.43 12.99 -8.90
N GLY A 730 36.69 13.03 -7.79
CA GLY A 730 36.42 11.89 -6.90
C GLY A 730 35.42 10.87 -7.42
N ILE A 731 35.65 10.31 -8.62
CA ILE A 731 34.96 9.10 -9.04
C ILE A 731 35.61 7.94 -8.27
N ALA A 732 34.85 7.34 -7.35
CA ALA A 732 35.30 6.23 -6.52
C ALA A 732 35.24 4.89 -7.29
N THR A 733 36.05 4.75 -8.35
CA THR A 733 36.25 3.43 -8.98
C THR A 733 37.21 2.56 -8.15
N GLU A 734 36.75 2.06 -7.00
CA GLU A 734 37.29 0.82 -6.41
C GLU A 734 36.27 -0.31 -6.61
N LEU A 735 36.38 -1.02 -7.74
CA LEU A 735 35.68 -2.28 -7.96
C LEU A 735 36.26 -3.37 -7.05
N SER A 736 35.78 -3.37 -5.81
CA SER A 736 35.98 -4.44 -4.82
C SER A 736 35.28 -5.72 -5.30
N SER A 737 35.84 -6.90 -4.97
CA SER A 737 35.25 -8.21 -5.29
C SER A 737 34.15 -8.62 -4.30
N THR A 738 33.43 -7.64 -3.77
CA THR A 738 32.31 -7.74 -2.86
C THR A 738 31.36 -6.58 -3.21
N ASN A 739 30.13 -6.94 -3.56
CA ASN A 739 28.89 -6.15 -3.55
C ASN A 739 28.54 -5.26 -4.76
N LYS A 740 29.48 -4.88 -5.65
CA LYS A 740 29.18 -4.29 -6.98
C LYS A 740 28.29 -3.03 -7.00
N THR A 741 28.10 -2.37 -5.87
CA THR A 741 27.39 -1.10 -5.76
C THR A 741 28.17 0.04 -6.40
N PHE A 742 27.46 0.98 -7.02
CA PHE A 742 28.01 2.18 -7.63
C PHE A 742 27.55 3.41 -6.85
N SER A 743 28.38 4.46 -6.81
CA SER A 743 28.02 5.76 -6.21
C SER A 743 28.58 6.92 -7.02
N LEU A 744 27.95 8.08 -6.87
CA LEU A 744 28.31 9.31 -7.58
C LEU A 744 28.60 10.43 -6.56
N ASN A 745 29.80 11.00 -6.64
CA ASN A 745 30.23 12.09 -5.75
C ASN A 745 30.32 13.41 -6.53
N GLY A 746 29.40 14.35 -6.25
CA GLY A 746 29.34 15.69 -6.81
C GLY A 746 27.94 16.08 -7.30
N ASP A 747 27.71 17.39 -7.49
CA ASP A 747 26.43 17.99 -7.90
C ASP A 747 25.71 17.20 -9.02
N SER A 748 24.39 17.03 -8.87
CA SER A 748 23.43 16.21 -9.65
C SER A 748 24.02 15.49 -10.86
N ALA A 749 24.15 14.17 -10.74
CA ALA A 749 24.96 13.36 -11.64
C ALA A 749 24.09 12.72 -12.72
N LYS A 750 24.38 13.01 -14.00
CA LYS A 750 23.64 12.47 -15.14
C LYS A 750 24.41 11.30 -15.77
N LEU A 751 23.85 10.11 -15.66
CA LEU A 751 24.35 8.89 -16.27
C LEU A 751 23.78 8.74 -17.67
N ASN A 752 24.64 8.72 -18.69
CA ASN A 752 24.27 8.38 -20.05
C ASN A 752 24.68 6.92 -20.31
N PHE A 753 23.69 6.04 -20.39
CA PHE A 753 23.83 4.65 -20.79
C PHE A 753 23.76 4.54 -22.32
N LEU A 754 24.59 3.67 -22.91
CA LEU A 754 24.56 3.34 -24.34
C LEU A 754 24.59 1.82 -24.52
N LEU A 755 23.66 1.28 -25.28
CA LEU A 755 23.67 -0.13 -25.66
C LEU A 755 24.77 -0.38 -26.71
N LYS A 756 25.79 -1.19 -26.38
CA LYS A 756 26.99 -1.42 -27.21
C LYS A 756 26.99 -2.77 -27.92
N ARG A 757 26.41 -3.77 -27.27
CA ARG A 757 26.26 -5.13 -27.78
C ARG A 757 24.86 -5.61 -27.39
N SER A 758 24.10 -6.04 -28.39
CA SER A 758 22.74 -6.56 -28.30
C SER A 758 22.60 -7.69 -29.31
N GLN A 759 23.12 -8.86 -28.95
CA GLN A 759 23.13 -10.07 -29.79
C GLN A 759 22.48 -11.26 -29.06
N ALA A 760 21.66 -10.97 -28.04
CA ALA A 760 20.99 -11.98 -27.24
C ALA A 760 19.99 -12.79 -28.07
N GLY A 761 19.85 -14.08 -27.76
CA GLY A 761 18.88 -14.97 -28.40
C GLY A 761 17.51 -15.03 -27.70
N SER A 762 17.28 -14.10 -26.78
CA SER A 762 16.05 -13.84 -26.02
C SER A 762 15.93 -12.34 -25.77
N VAL A 763 14.75 -11.84 -25.43
CA VAL A 763 14.61 -10.47 -24.92
C VAL A 763 15.10 -10.41 -23.48
N ASN A 764 15.75 -9.30 -23.14
CA ASN A 764 16.27 -9.07 -21.79
C ASN A 764 16.06 -7.61 -21.43
N GLU A 765 15.42 -7.33 -20.30
CA GLU A 765 15.35 -5.97 -19.77
C GLU A 765 16.50 -5.69 -18.81
N ILE A 766 17.13 -4.53 -18.94
CA ILE A 766 18.17 -4.03 -18.05
C ILE A 766 17.59 -2.88 -17.25
N ALA A 767 17.69 -2.97 -15.93
CA ALA A 767 17.17 -1.97 -15.02
C ALA A 767 18.24 -1.48 -14.03
N LEU A 768 18.02 -0.28 -13.49
CA LEU A 768 18.81 0.33 -12.43
C LEU A 768 17.90 0.45 -11.21
N PHE A 769 18.43 0.19 -10.02
CA PHE A 769 17.70 0.37 -8.76
C PHE A 769 18.62 1.02 -7.73
N GLU A 770 18.02 1.83 -6.87
CA GLU A 770 18.70 2.51 -5.78
C GLU A 770 18.90 1.57 -4.60
N VAL A 771 19.94 1.83 -3.80
CA VAL A 771 20.29 1.07 -2.60
C VAL A 771 20.72 2.02 -1.50
N ASP A 772 20.59 1.59 -0.25
CA ASP A 772 20.72 2.48 0.92
C ASP A 772 22.19 2.84 1.20
N ASP A 773 23.12 1.93 0.87
CA ASP A 773 24.52 1.98 1.31
C ASP A 773 25.53 1.44 0.27
N GLU A 774 26.83 1.54 0.57
CA GLU A 774 27.91 1.00 -0.28
C GLU A 774 27.92 -0.55 -0.31
N GLN A 775 27.28 -1.21 0.66
CA GLN A 775 27.11 -2.66 0.75
C GLN A 775 26.01 -3.14 -0.21
N GLY A 776 25.14 -2.24 -0.67
CA GLY A 776 24.03 -2.52 -1.55
C GLY A 776 22.77 -3.01 -0.84
N ALA A 777 22.55 -2.69 0.44
CA ALA A 777 21.32 -3.04 1.15
C ALA A 777 20.10 -2.30 0.58
N ILE A 778 18.90 -2.87 0.76
CA ILE A 778 17.62 -2.21 0.45
C ILE A 778 16.65 -2.49 1.60
N GLY A 779 16.24 -1.47 2.35
CA GLY A 779 15.46 -1.65 3.58
C GLY A 779 16.17 -2.60 4.55
N GLY A 780 17.50 -2.47 4.68
CA GLY A 780 18.34 -3.39 5.47
C GLY A 780 18.52 -4.80 4.89
N VAL A 781 17.79 -5.18 3.82
CA VAL A 781 17.93 -6.49 3.17
C VAL A 781 19.21 -6.51 2.33
N THR A 782 20.13 -7.42 2.65
CA THR A 782 21.42 -7.53 1.97
C THR A 782 21.35 -8.34 0.67
N PRO A 783 22.27 -8.11 -0.31
CA PRO A 783 22.27 -8.79 -1.61
C PRO A 783 22.33 -10.33 -1.63
N ASP A 784 22.61 -10.97 -0.49
CA ASP A 784 22.66 -12.42 -0.31
C ASP A 784 21.37 -13.03 0.29
N ASN A 785 20.38 -12.21 0.63
CA ASN A 785 19.04 -12.64 1.00
C ASN A 785 18.25 -13.14 -0.24
N SER A 786 17.39 -14.15 -0.06
CA SER A 786 16.49 -14.70 -1.08
C SER A 786 15.55 -13.67 -1.70
N ASP A 787 15.02 -12.76 -0.90
CA ASP A 787 13.98 -11.81 -1.29
C ASP A 787 14.53 -10.56 -1.97
N TYR A 788 15.84 -10.34 -1.85
CA TYR A 788 16.51 -9.17 -2.39
C TYR A 788 16.25 -8.94 -3.88
N ALA A 789 16.15 -10.00 -4.68
CA ALA A 789 15.92 -9.89 -6.12
C ALA A 789 14.52 -9.36 -6.47
N ARG A 790 13.52 -9.58 -5.62
CA ARG A 790 12.15 -9.05 -5.75
C ARG A 790 12.12 -7.60 -5.29
N ILE A 791 12.56 -7.34 -4.06
CA ILE A 791 12.68 -6.02 -3.44
C ILE A 791 13.49 -5.02 -4.29
N ALA A 792 14.54 -5.50 -4.97
CA ALA A 792 15.34 -4.71 -5.91
C ALA A 792 14.63 -4.43 -7.24
N SER A 793 13.73 -5.31 -7.69
CA SER A 793 12.95 -5.14 -8.92
C SER A 793 11.78 -4.19 -8.73
N ASP A 794 11.13 -4.20 -7.57
CA ASP A 794 10.03 -3.28 -7.23
C ASP A 794 10.49 -1.81 -7.14
N ARG A 795 11.78 -1.59 -6.87
CA ARG A 795 12.46 -0.28 -6.90
C ARG A 795 13.20 0.00 -8.21
N ALA A 796 13.13 -0.87 -9.20
CA ALA A 796 13.91 -0.74 -10.42
C ALA A 796 13.24 0.14 -11.47
N ILE A 797 14.06 0.92 -12.17
CA ILE A 797 13.67 1.72 -13.33
C ILE A 797 14.28 1.13 -14.61
N SER A 798 13.48 0.98 -15.66
CA SER A 798 13.96 0.40 -16.92
C SER A 798 14.96 1.33 -17.63
N VAL A 799 16.14 0.76 -17.93
CA VAL A 799 17.21 1.42 -18.69
C VAL A 799 17.07 1.09 -20.17
N PHE A 800 16.93 -0.20 -20.50
CA PHE A 800 16.77 -0.72 -21.86
C PHE A 800 16.04 -2.07 -21.87
N SER A 801 15.01 -2.22 -22.69
CA SER A 801 14.62 -3.54 -23.22
C SER A 801 15.45 -3.89 -24.47
N VAL A 802 16.20 -5.01 -24.40
CA VAL A 802 17.09 -5.47 -25.47
C VAL A 802 16.37 -6.47 -26.38
N LEU A 803 16.02 -6.01 -27.59
CA LEU A 803 15.36 -6.84 -28.62
C LEU A 803 16.23 -8.03 -29.09
N ASN A 804 15.54 -9.12 -29.40
CA ASN A 804 16.02 -10.20 -30.28
C ASN A 804 15.63 -9.87 -31.75
N ASP A 805 16.49 -10.24 -32.70
CA ASP A 805 16.37 -9.98 -34.15
C ASP A 805 15.75 -8.60 -34.56
N PRO A 806 16.39 -7.46 -34.24
CA PRO A 806 15.79 -6.12 -34.42
C PRO A 806 15.43 -5.78 -35.88
N PRO A 807 14.34 -5.02 -36.13
CA PRO A 807 13.74 -4.91 -37.46
C PRO A 807 14.65 -4.32 -38.54
N GLN A 808 14.42 -4.69 -39.81
CA GLN A 808 15.25 -4.22 -40.91
C GLN A 808 15.41 -2.69 -40.94
N GLY A 809 16.65 -2.25 -40.69
CA GLY A 809 17.05 -0.84 -40.74
C GLY A 809 16.89 -0.08 -39.43
N PHE A 810 16.32 -0.68 -38.38
CA PHE A 810 16.32 -0.13 -37.03
C PHE A 810 17.75 -0.02 -36.48
N SER A 811 18.00 0.95 -35.61
CA SER A 811 19.32 1.20 -35.03
C SER A 811 19.33 0.83 -33.54
N THR A 812 19.97 -0.29 -33.20
CA THR A 812 20.19 -0.71 -31.81
C THR A 812 21.22 0.12 -31.03
N ASN A 813 21.71 1.25 -31.59
CA ASN A 813 22.53 2.23 -30.86
C ASN A 813 21.64 3.09 -29.95
N LEU A 814 20.95 2.44 -29.01
CA LEU A 814 20.01 3.08 -28.09
C LEU A 814 20.77 3.74 -26.94
N ASN A 815 20.23 4.85 -26.45
CA ASN A 815 20.75 5.54 -25.28
C ASN A 815 19.63 5.89 -24.30
N ARG A 816 20.00 5.99 -23.03
CA ARG A 816 19.12 6.34 -21.92
C ARG A 816 19.90 7.27 -21.00
N ILE A 817 19.30 8.40 -20.64
CA ILE A 817 19.88 9.30 -19.65
C ILE A 817 19.04 9.14 -18.38
N ILE A 818 19.71 8.84 -17.27
CA ILE A 818 19.12 8.81 -15.93
C ILE A 818 19.84 9.88 -15.11
N GLU A 819 19.06 10.62 -14.34
CA GLU A 819 19.55 11.63 -13.41
C GLU A 819 19.42 11.03 -12.01
N LEU A 820 20.52 11.06 -11.27
CA LEU A 820 20.61 10.55 -9.90
C LEU A 820 21.06 11.69 -8.98
N ASP A 821 20.60 11.62 -7.74
CA ASP A 821 20.94 12.59 -6.71
C ASP A 821 22.39 12.43 -6.22
N ASN A 822 22.93 13.52 -5.69
CA ASN A 822 24.32 13.55 -5.25
C ASN A 822 24.51 12.65 -4.00
N GLY A 823 25.45 11.71 -4.07
CA GLY A 823 25.74 10.76 -3.00
C GLY A 823 24.92 9.48 -3.04
N GLN A 824 23.96 9.35 -3.96
CA GLN A 824 23.09 8.19 -4.09
C GLN A 824 23.89 6.93 -4.50
N PHE A 825 23.56 5.81 -3.87
CA PHE A 825 24.06 4.48 -4.24
C PHE A 825 23.07 3.78 -5.15
N PHE A 826 23.56 3.03 -6.14
CA PHE A 826 22.72 2.25 -7.04
C PHE A 826 23.41 0.97 -7.50
N ARG A 827 22.58 0.04 -7.97
CA ARG A 827 22.97 -1.23 -8.57
C ARG A 827 22.19 -1.44 -9.86
N LEU A 828 22.50 -2.52 -10.59
CA LEU A 828 21.77 -2.87 -11.81
C LEU A 828 21.30 -4.32 -11.72
N LEU A 829 20.19 -4.60 -12.40
CA LEU A 829 19.72 -5.96 -12.64
C LEU A 829 19.43 -6.16 -14.13
N MET A 830 19.26 -7.42 -14.51
CA MET A 830 18.71 -7.81 -15.79
C MET A 830 17.64 -8.88 -15.57
N VAL A 831 16.49 -8.71 -16.22
CA VAL A 831 15.43 -9.73 -16.28
C VAL A 831 15.66 -10.55 -17.55
N GLU A 832 16.02 -11.83 -17.39
CA GLU A 832 16.25 -12.74 -18.52
C GLU A 832 14.91 -13.25 -19.09
N ASP A 833 14.67 -13.09 -20.39
CA ASP A 833 13.45 -13.60 -21.07
C ASP A 833 12.15 -12.99 -20.50
N GLY A 834 12.20 -11.71 -20.10
CA GLY A 834 11.12 -10.99 -19.41
C GLY A 834 11.40 -9.49 -19.20
N THR A 835 10.49 -8.83 -18.46
CA THR A 835 10.53 -7.41 -18.04
C THR A 835 10.22 -7.28 -16.55
N LEU A 836 10.44 -6.08 -16.00
CA LEU A 836 9.95 -5.66 -14.68
C LEU A 836 8.43 -5.80 -14.58
N ASP A 837 7.66 -5.23 -15.50
CA ASP A 837 6.19 -5.37 -15.54
C ASP A 837 5.74 -6.84 -15.56
N GLY A 838 6.45 -7.69 -16.30
CA GLY A 838 6.20 -9.13 -16.31
C GLY A 838 6.54 -9.83 -15.00
N LEU A 839 7.45 -9.29 -14.18
CA LEU A 839 7.76 -9.79 -12.85
C LEU A 839 6.70 -9.32 -11.84
N SER A 840 6.33 -8.03 -11.88
CA SER A 840 5.30 -7.44 -11.02
C SER A 840 3.90 -8.02 -11.22
N ASN A 841 3.61 -8.61 -12.40
CA ASN A 841 2.35 -9.30 -12.66
C ASN A 841 2.46 -10.85 -12.63
N GLY A 842 3.60 -11.40 -12.20
CA GLY A 842 3.83 -12.86 -12.09
C GLY A 842 4.05 -13.62 -13.41
N SER A 843 4.03 -12.96 -14.58
CA SER A 843 4.32 -13.58 -15.89
C SER A 843 5.79 -13.98 -16.10
N VAL A 844 6.68 -13.52 -15.23
CA VAL A 844 8.13 -13.75 -15.19
C VAL A 844 8.50 -14.13 -13.77
N ASN A 845 9.28 -15.19 -13.61
CA ASN A 845 9.65 -15.66 -12.27
C ASN A 845 10.90 -14.92 -11.75
N VAL A 846 10.97 -14.61 -10.45
CA VAL A 846 12.14 -13.94 -9.83
C VAL A 846 13.47 -14.66 -10.08
N SER A 847 13.47 -15.98 -10.31
CA SER A 847 14.67 -16.74 -10.71
C SER A 847 15.23 -16.37 -12.10
N GLN A 848 14.53 -15.55 -12.88
CA GLN A 848 14.99 -14.94 -14.13
C GLN A 848 15.75 -13.62 -13.90
N VAL A 849 15.69 -13.03 -12.69
CA VAL A 849 16.43 -11.83 -12.34
C VAL A 849 17.93 -12.14 -12.15
N ARG A 850 18.79 -11.27 -12.66
CA ARG A 850 20.25 -11.33 -12.53
C ARG A 850 20.76 -10.02 -11.96
N LEU A 851 21.17 -10.04 -10.69
CA LEU A 851 21.78 -8.89 -10.02
C LEU A 851 23.18 -8.57 -10.57
N SER A 852 23.64 -7.33 -10.36
CA SER A 852 24.92 -6.83 -10.85
C SER A 852 26.17 -7.57 -10.33
N ASP A 853 26.02 -8.47 -9.36
CA ASP A 853 27.07 -9.31 -8.79
C ASP A 853 27.85 -10.14 -9.82
N SER A 854 27.17 -10.60 -10.88
CA SER A 854 27.79 -11.37 -11.97
C SER A 854 28.48 -10.53 -13.05
N LEU A 855 28.34 -9.19 -13.05
CA LEU A 855 28.80 -8.34 -14.15
C LEU A 855 30.32 -8.29 -14.29
N THR A 856 30.79 -8.41 -15.54
CA THR A 856 32.18 -8.08 -15.87
C THR A 856 32.27 -6.60 -16.26
N VAL A 857 33.18 -5.85 -15.62
CA VAL A 857 33.44 -4.45 -16.00
C VAL A 857 34.66 -4.39 -16.91
N SER A 858 34.53 -3.70 -18.04
CA SER A 858 35.57 -3.59 -19.07
C SER A 858 35.75 -2.14 -19.58
N ASP A 859 36.84 -1.89 -20.30
CA ASP A 859 37.19 -0.60 -20.94
C ASP A 859 37.05 0.68 -20.09
N VAL A 860 37.38 0.59 -18.79
CA VAL A 860 37.34 1.71 -17.84
C VAL A 860 38.23 2.88 -18.28
N SER A 861 37.64 4.07 -18.30
CA SER A 861 38.27 5.37 -18.56
C SER A 861 37.87 6.38 -17.48
N ASP A 862 38.44 7.60 -17.51
CA ASP A 862 38.24 8.63 -16.49
C ASP A 862 36.75 8.93 -16.20
N ASN A 863 35.84 8.81 -17.19
CA ASN A 863 34.41 9.13 -17.07
C ASN A 863 33.46 8.03 -17.60
N SER A 864 33.95 6.84 -17.97
CA SER A 864 33.07 5.78 -18.50
C SER A 864 33.64 4.37 -18.34
N PHE A 865 32.76 3.37 -18.34
CA PHE A 865 33.11 1.95 -18.38
C PHE A 865 31.99 1.11 -19.03
N ASN A 866 32.36 -0.09 -19.48
CA ASN A 866 31.41 -1.07 -20.00
C ASN A 866 30.98 -2.06 -18.90
N LEU A 867 29.68 -2.36 -18.87
CA LEU A 867 29.04 -3.41 -18.10
C LEU A 867 28.67 -4.55 -19.06
N ASP A 868 29.39 -5.67 -18.97
CA ASP A 868 29.07 -6.91 -19.70
C ASP A 868 28.13 -7.77 -18.83
N PHE A 869 26.85 -7.82 -19.23
CA PHE A 869 25.79 -8.66 -18.61
C PHE A 869 25.87 -10.11 -19.07
N SER A 870 26.24 -10.34 -20.33
CA SER A 870 26.46 -11.67 -20.91
C SER A 870 27.52 -11.60 -22.02
N GLU A 871 27.86 -12.72 -22.67
CA GLU A 871 28.70 -12.68 -23.89
C GLU A 871 28.02 -11.89 -25.03
N ASP A 872 26.72 -11.62 -24.95
CA ASP A 872 25.88 -11.05 -26.00
C ASP A 872 25.30 -9.66 -25.67
N ILE A 873 25.39 -9.20 -24.41
CA ILE A 873 24.89 -7.91 -23.93
C ILE A 873 26.01 -7.09 -23.27
N THR A 874 26.18 -5.84 -23.72
CA THR A 874 27.06 -4.84 -23.10
C THR A 874 26.41 -3.46 -23.11
N VAL A 875 26.43 -2.80 -21.96
CA VAL A 875 26.05 -1.38 -21.80
C VAL A 875 27.28 -0.56 -21.43
N GLU A 876 27.53 0.55 -22.12
CA GLU A 876 28.52 1.56 -21.70
C GLU A 876 27.81 2.59 -20.81
N MET A 877 28.28 2.76 -19.59
CA MET A 877 27.81 3.81 -18.68
C MET A 877 28.80 4.97 -18.70
N GLN A 878 28.32 6.18 -18.95
CA GLN A 878 29.12 7.41 -19.03
C GLN A 878 28.60 8.46 -18.06
N LEU A 879 29.48 9.02 -17.21
CA LEU A 879 29.15 10.18 -16.40
C LEU A 879 29.23 11.46 -17.25
N ASN A 880 28.08 12.12 -17.46
CA ASN A 880 27.96 13.28 -18.33
C ASN A 880 26.93 14.30 -17.80
N ASN A 881 27.31 15.10 -16.80
CA ASN A 881 26.50 16.19 -16.24
C ASN A 881 26.24 17.36 -17.23
N GLN A 882 26.54 17.19 -18.52
CA GLN A 882 26.16 18.10 -19.61
C GLN A 882 25.17 17.44 -20.60
N ALA A 883 24.72 16.21 -20.32
CA ALA A 883 23.63 15.57 -21.03
C ALA A 883 22.31 16.29 -20.73
N THR A 884 21.55 16.58 -21.78
CA THR A 884 20.17 17.10 -21.68
C THR A 884 19.21 15.94 -21.92
N GLN A 885 18.22 15.76 -21.04
CA GLN A 885 17.13 14.83 -21.32
C GLN A 885 16.44 15.21 -22.64
N PRO A 886 16.15 14.24 -23.53
CA PRO A 886 15.31 14.50 -24.69
C PRO A 886 13.90 14.89 -24.24
N ILE A 887 13.29 15.85 -24.94
CA ILE A 887 11.87 16.19 -24.76
C ILE A 887 11.04 14.93 -24.98
N GLY A 888 10.02 14.69 -24.14
CA GLY A 888 9.20 13.48 -24.20
C GLY A 888 9.72 12.31 -23.35
N SER A 889 10.95 12.36 -22.84
CA SER A 889 11.49 11.30 -21.99
C SER A 889 10.95 11.39 -20.57
N VAL A 890 10.36 10.28 -20.11
CA VAL A 890 9.87 10.07 -18.73
C VAL A 890 10.97 10.40 -17.71
N SER A 891 10.66 11.22 -16.70
CA SER A 891 11.59 11.51 -15.59
C SER A 891 11.84 10.29 -14.69
N SER A 892 12.98 10.21 -14.00
CA SER A 892 13.38 9.03 -13.19
C SER A 892 12.30 8.59 -12.20
N ASN A 893 11.66 9.55 -11.52
CA ASN A 893 10.62 9.32 -10.51
C ASN A 893 9.30 8.77 -11.08
N LEU A 894 9.18 8.69 -12.41
CA LEU A 894 8.03 8.19 -13.15
C LEU A 894 8.39 6.90 -13.95
N GLN A 895 9.61 6.35 -13.78
CA GLN A 895 10.10 5.18 -14.52
C GLN A 895 9.94 3.83 -13.80
N ASN A 896 9.46 3.83 -12.56
CA ASN A 896 9.09 2.65 -11.79
C ASN A 896 7.58 2.34 -11.88
N GLN A 897 6.87 2.99 -12.82
CA GLN A 897 5.43 2.87 -12.99
C GLN A 897 5.11 2.41 -14.42
N GLN A 898 4.12 1.54 -14.53
CA GLN A 898 3.66 0.95 -15.79
C GLN A 898 3.24 2.01 -16.81
N GLY A 899 3.42 1.75 -18.12
CA GLY A 899 2.68 2.47 -19.17
C GLY A 899 3.46 3.09 -20.33
N GLU A 900 4.74 2.78 -20.56
CA GLU A 900 5.54 3.17 -21.75
C GLU A 900 5.26 4.60 -22.25
N LEU A 901 5.53 5.57 -21.37
CA LEU A 901 5.03 6.92 -21.53
C LEU A 901 5.91 7.84 -22.38
N ILE A 902 5.25 8.86 -22.93
CA ILE A 902 5.85 10.11 -23.37
C ILE A 902 5.45 11.19 -22.36
N ASP A 903 6.46 11.81 -21.73
CA ASP A 903 6.29 12.85 -20.72
C ASP A 903 6.54 14.25 -21.31
N LEU A 904 5.48 15.06 -21.39
CA LEU A 904 5.54 16.48 -21.75
C LEU A 904 4.99 17.38 -20.63
N THR A 905 4.87 16.89 -19.39
CA THR A 905 4.31 17.62 -18.23
C THR A 905 5.08 18.91 -17.93
N SER A 906 6.41 18.87 -18.02
CA SER A 906 7.31 20.02 -17.85
C SER A 906 7.38 20.95 -19.07
N VAL A 907 6.75 20.59 -20.19
CA VAL A 907 6.86 21.32 -21.47
C VAL A 907 5.72 22.34 -21.58
N THR A 908 6.04 23.61 -21.82
CA THR A 908 5.08 24.72 -21.79
C THR A 908 4.53 25.14 -23.17
N THR A 909 4.96 24.49 -24.24
CA THR A 909 4.49 24.73 -25.62
C THR A 909 4.27 23.41 -26.35
N ASN A 910 3.16 23.25 -27.07
CA ASN A 910 2.89 22.06 -27.87
C ASN A 910 4.09 21.69 -28.76
N GLN A 911 4.35 20.39 -28.88
CA GLN A 911 5.52 19.87 -29.58
C GLN A 911 5.09 19.14 -30.86
N THR A 912 5.83 19.37 -31.96
CA THR A 912 5.73 18.50 -33.13
C THR A 912 6.62 17.28 -32.90
N ALA A 913 6.02 16.09 -32.90
CA ALA A 913 6.72 14.81 -32.84
C ALA A 913 6.95 14.26 -34.25
N THR A 914 8.14 13.74 -34.52
CA THR A 914 8.48 12.98 -35.73
C THR A 914 8.66 11.51 -35.36
N PHE A 915 7.83 10.64 -35.91
CA PHE A 915 7.85 9.20 -35.67
C PHE A 915 8.59 8.49 -36.79
N THR A 916 9.56 7.64 -36.47
CA THR A 916 10.16 6.70 -37.42
C THR A 916 9.76 5.29 -37.07
N LEU A 917 8.88 4.69 -37.89
CA LEU A 917 8.36 3.33 -37.73
C LEU A 917 9.16 2.36 -38.60
N HIS A 918 9.62 1.27 -38.00
CA HIS A 918 10.06 0.05 -38.69
C HIS A 918 9.08 -1.09 -38.35
N ARG A 919 8.72 -1.93 -39.32
CA ARG A 919 7.80 -3.07 -39.13
C ARG A 919 8.40 -4.38 -39.66
N GLU A 920 8.34 -5.43 -38.87
CA GLU A 920 8.77 -6.81 -39.19
C GLU A 920 7.69 -7.83 -38.73
N ALA A 921 6.41 -7.47 -38.90
CA ALA A 921 5.28 -8.19 -38.30
C ALA A 921 4.50 -9.13 -39.23
N SER A 922 3.83 -10.12 -38.63
CA SER A 922 2.95 -11.04 -39.39
C SER A 922 1.59 -10.43 -39.75
N PHE A 923 1.10 -9.43 -39.01
CA PHE A 923 -0.21 -8.79 -39.21
C PHE A 923 -0.05 -7.33 -39.68
N ASP A 924 -1.14 -6.71 -40.13
CA ASP A 924 -1.13 -5.29 -40.53
C ASP A 924 -1.57 -4.41 -39.35
N SER A 925 -0.59 -3.96 -38.56
CA SER A 925 -0.83 -3.16 -37.35
C SER A 925 -0.79 -1.64 -37.59
N ILE A 926 -1.57 -0.90 -36.80
CA ILE A 926 -1.55 0.57 -36.68
C ILE A 926 -1.11 0.92 -35.26
N ILE A 927 -0.15 1.85 -35.13
CA ILE A 927 0.35 2.31 -33.83
C ILE A 927 -0.11 3.75 -33.57
N GLY A 928 -0.29 4.10 -32.30
CA GLY A 928 -0.51 5.49 -31.93
C GLY A 928 -0.28 5.79 -30.46
N TRP A 929 -0.61 7.02 -30.07
CA TRP A 929 -0.57 7.51 -28.69
C TRP A 929 -1.91 8.15 -28.34
N TYR A 930 -2.25 8.16 -27.05
CA TYR A 930 -3.42 8.84 -26.49
C TYR A 930 -3.04 9.59 -25.22
N LYS A 931 -3.75 10.69 -24.97
CA LYS A 931 -3.54 11.52 -23.78
C LYS A 931 -4.12 10.80 -22.56
N ILE A 932 -3.35 10.78 -21.48
CA ILE A 932 -3.77 10.36 -20.14
C ILE A 932 -3.69 11.55 -19.18
N ALA A 933 -4.49 11.52 -18.12
CA ALA A 933 -4.58 12.57 -17.10
C ALA A 933 -3.52 12.40 -16.01
N ASP A 934 -3.23 11.15 -15.65
CA ASP A 934 -2.27 10.76 -14.63
C ASP A 934 -1.36 9.62 -15.12
N ILE A 935 -0.38 9.26 -14.28
CA ILE A 935 0.59 8.21 -14.57
C ILE A 935 0.04 6.78 -14.40
N ASN A 936 -1.11 6.61 -13.73
CA ASN A 936 -1.79 5.32 -13.60
C ASN A 936 -2.58 4.95 -14.87
N GLY A 937 -2.44 5.73 -15.94
CA GLY A 937 -3.12 5.51 -17.21
C GLY A 937 -4.55 6.02 -17.22
N GLY A 938 -4.99 6.73 -16.17
CA GLY A 938 -6.33 7.32 -16.09
C GLY A 938 -6.56 8.29 -17.24
N ILE A 939 -7.74 8.22 -17.85
CA ILE A 939 -8.13 9.08 -18.98
C ILE A 939 -9.15 10.10 -18.47
N ASP A 940 -8.96 11.37 -18.84
CA ASP A 940 -9.90 12.48 -18.62
C ASP A 940 -10.68 12.72 -19.93
N THR A 941 -11.96 12.36 -19.96
CA THR A 941 -12.82 12.50 -21.16
C THR A 941 -13.59 13.82 -21.24
N ASP A 942 -13.68 14.60 -20.15
CA ASP A 942 -14.44 15.86 -20.11
C ASP A 942 -13.59 17.15 -20.02
N ASN A 943 -12.27 16.97 -19.81
CA ASN A 943 -11.20 17.95 -19.72
C ASN A 943 -11.27 18.85 -18.47
N ASP A 944 -11.66 18.29 -17.31
CA ASP A 944 -11.61 18.98 -16.02
C ASP A 944 -10.25 18.87 -15.29
N GLY A 945 -9.38 17.96 -15.74
CA GLY A 945 -8.05 17.69 -15.17
C GLY A 945 -7.98 16.49 -14.23
N VAL A 946 -9.06 15.72 -14.10
CA VAL A 946 -9.15 14.49 -13.29
C VAL A 946 -9.50 13.31 -14.20
N ALA A 947 -8.93 12.13 -13.95
CA ALA A 947 -9.32 10.92 -14.67
C ALA A 947 -10.76 10.51 -14.33
N ASP A 948 -11.57 10.26 -15.36
CA ASP A 948 -12.95 9.77 -15.26
C ASP A 948 -13.13 8.35 -15.84
N VAL A 949 -12.08 7.80 -16.46
CA VAL A 949 -12.01 6.40 -16.92
C VAL A 949 -10.66 5.79 -16.51
N ALA A 950 -10.68 4.77 -15.66
CA ALA A 950 -9.50 4.09 -15.15
C ALA A 950 -9.06 2.93 -16.06
N VAL A 951 -7.79 2.53 -15.98
CA VAL A 951 -7.29 1.31 -16.61
C VAL A 951 -8.12 0.10 -16.15
N GLY A 952 -8.52 -0.75 -17.09
CA GLY A 952 -9.41 -1.90 -16.83
C GLY A 952 -10.91 -1.60 -17.01
N ASP A 953 -11.33 -0.34 -17.02
CA ASP A 953 -12.74 0.01 -17.27
C ASP A 953 -13.24 -0.50 -18.62
N ALA A 954 -14.49 -0.98 -18.67
CA ALA A 954 -15.09 -1.55 -19.88
C ALA A 954 -15.14 -0.57 -21.08
N ASN A 955 -15.09 0.75 -20.82
CA ASN A 955 -15.02 1.80 -21.83
C ASN A 955 -13.61 2.36 -22.08
N TYR A 956 -12.56 1.86 -21.41
CA TYR A 956 -11.18 2.36 -21.52
C TYR A 956 -10.69 2.40 -22.98
N LYS A 957 -10.87 1.29 -23.72
CA LYS A 957 -10.46 1.20 -25.13
C LYS A 957 -11.11 2.30 -25.99
N THR A 958 -12.39 2.56 -25.76
CA THR A 958 -13.16 3.60 -26.44
C THR A 958 -12.69 5.00 -26.04
N ALA A 959 -12.43 5.24 -24.75
CA ALA A 959 -11.93 6.51 -24.23
C ALA A 959 -10.53 6.83 -24.78
N ALA A 960 -9.61 5.86 -24.77
CA ALA A 960 -8.27 5.97 -25.36
C ALA A 960 -8.33 6.31 -26.87
N MET A 961 -9.23 5.66 -27.62
CA MET A 961 -9.42 5.96 -29.05
C MET A 961 -10.03 7.35 -29.30
N GLN A 962 -10.79 7.91 -28.35
CA GLN A 962 -11.33 9.27 -28.42
C GLN A 962 -10.26 10.33 -28.07
N ASN A 963 -9.42 10.06 -27.07
CA ASN A 963 -8.30 10.92 -26.64
C ASN A 963 -6.97 10.65 -27.37
N ARG A 964 -7.00 9.91 -28.49
CA ARG A 964 -5.82 9.65 -29.31
C ARG A 964 -5.25 10.92 -29.95
N VAL A 965 -3.93 10.99 -30.07
CA VAL A 965 -3.23 12.06 -30.77
C VAL A 965 -3.66 12.10 -32.25
N ALA A 966 -4.01 13.29 -32.73
CA ALA A 966 -4.50 13.48 -34.10
C ALA A 966 -3.34 13.47 -35.11
N MET A 967 -3.05 12.30 -35.67
CA MET A 967 -2.06 12.08 -36.73
C MET A 967 -2.56 11.12 -37.81
N ASP A 968 -1.83 11.03 -38.94
CA ASP A 968 -2.05 9.97 -39.93
C ASP A 968 -1.73 8.60 -39.29
N ASP A 969 -2.43 7.53 -39.68
CA ASP A 969 -2.22 6.18 -39.12
C ASP A 969 -0.75 5.71 -39.35
N LEU A 970 -0.02 5.43 -38.26
CA LEU A 970 1.37 4.94 -38.33
C LEU A 970 1.37 3.48 -38.78
N GLN A 971 1.39 3.30 -40.10
CA GLN A 971 1.39 1.98 -40.74
C GLN A 971 2.39 1.94 -41.91
N VAL A 972 3.15 0.87 -42.00
CA VAL A 972 4.01 0.56 -43.15
C VAL A 972 3.85 -0.93 -43.51
N SER A 973 4.14 -1.30 -44.75
CA SER A 973 4.21 -2.72 -45.14
C SER A 973 5.36 -3.42 -44.43
N ASP A 974 5.19 -4.70 -44.12
CA ASP A 974 6.24 -5.63 -43.66
C ASP A 974 7.61 -5.42 -44.34
N GLY A 975 8.68 -5.46 -43.55
CA GLY A 975 10.07 -5.13 -43.92
C GLY A 975 10.27 -3.66 -44.31
N GLY A 976 9.38 -2.77 -43.88
CA GLY A 976 9.31 -1.37 -44.31
C GLY A 976 9.75 -0.37 -43.25
N THR A 977 10.06 0.85 -43.71
CA THR A 977 10.33 2.00 -42.86
C THR A 977 9.55 3.21 -43.37
N SER A 978 8.92 3.96 -42.47
CA SER A 978 8.20 5.20 -42.79
C SER A 978 8.37 6.25 -41.70
N THR A 979 8.14 7.52 -42.05
CA THR A 979 8.23 8.65 -41.12
C THR A 979 6.90 9.41 -41.11
N PHE A 980 6.38 9.69 -39.92
CA PHE A 980 5.11 10.39 -39.69
C PHE A 980 5.33 11.60 -38.76
N THR A 981 4.32 12.46 -38.64
CA THR A 981 4.35 13.62 -37.74
C THR A 981 3.04 13.76 -37.00
N GLY A 982 3.11 14.01 -35.69
CA GLY A 982 1.96 14.30 -34.83
C GLY A 982 2.19 15.56 -34.00
N GLU A 983 1.10 16.22 -33.58
CA GLU A 983 1.15 17.39 -32.70
C GLU A 983 0.73 16.97 -31.30
N PHE A 984 1.62 17.16 -30.32
CA PHE A 984 1.42 16.78 -28.94
C PHE A 984 1.14 18.02 -28.08
N GLU A 985 0.20 17.88 -27.15
CA GLU A 985 -0.13 18.92 -26.19
C GLU A 985 0.98 19.08 -25.14
N ALA A 986 1.28 20.33 -24.77
CA ALA A 986 2.16 20.63 -23.66
C ALA A 986 1.49 20.30 -22.31
N GLY A 987 2.27 20.11 -21.25
CA GLY A 987 1.75 19.86 -19.91
C GLY A 987 0.96 18.55 -19.79
N SER A 988 1.27 17.54 -20.60
CA SER A 988 0.44 16.34 -20.77
C SER A 988 1.28 15.06 -20.81
N LEU A 989 0.70 13.94 -20.37
CA LEU A 989 1.24 12.59 -20.51
C LEU A 989 0.56 11.86 -21.67
N PHE A 990 1.30 10.95 -22.33
CA PHE A 990 0.76 10.13 -23.41
C PHE A 990 1.25 8.69 -23.35
N ALA A 991 0.31 7.74 -23.38
CA ALA A 991 0.58 6.31 -23.49
C ALA A 991 0.41 5.81 -24.92
N ALA A 992 1.02 4.67 -25.24
CA ALA A 992 1.02 4.09 -26.58
C ALA A 992 -0.06 2.99 -26.74
N PHE A 993 -0.42 2.71 -28.00
CA PHE A 993 -1.30 1.61 -28.36
C PHE A 993 -0.96 1.01 -29.73
N MET A 994 -1.38 -0.24 -29.94
CA MET A 994 -1.38 -0.94 -31.22
C MET A 994 -2.79 -1.49 -31.51
N ILE A 995 -3.26 -1.33 -32.74
CA ILE A 995 -4.44 -2.04 -33.29
C ILE A 995 -3.95 -3.01 -34.34
N VAL A 996 -4.35 -4.28 -34.25
CA VAL A 996 -3.90 -5.36 -35.14
C VAL A 996 -5.01 -5.77 -36.12
N ASP A 997 -4.70 -5.77 -37.41
CA ASP A 997 -5.61 -6.14 -38.51
C ASP A 997 -6.92 -5.29 -38.60
N GLY A 998 -6.92 -4.07 -38.04
CA GLY A 998 -8.07 -3.16 -38.04
C GLY A 998 -7.69 -1.68 -38.00
N ASN A 999 -8.64 -0.82 -37.63
CA ASN A 999 -8.41 0.64 -37.55
C ASN A 999 -9.18 1.33 -36.41
N PRO A 1000 -8.76 2.54 -35.96
CA PRO A 1000 -9.44 3.26 -34.86
C PRO A 1000 -10.91 3.60 -35.12
N GLY A 1001 -11.37 3.56 -36.37
CA GLY A 1001 -12.77 3.81 -36.72
C GLY A 1001 -13.72 2.65 -36.43
N GLU A 1002 -13.22 1.42 -36.31
CA GLU A 1002 -14.00 0.23 -35.94
C GLU A 1002 -14.29 0.26 -34.43
N LEU A 1003 -13.25 0.46 -33.60
CA LEU A 1003 -13.35 0.68 -32.14
C LEU A 1003 -14.19 1.89 -31.69
N LEU A 1004 -14.56 2.77 -32.62
CA LEU A 1004 -15.37 3.96 -32.38
C LEU A 1004 -16.75 3.89 -33.04
N ASP A 1005 -17.13 2.73 -33.61
CA ASP A 1005 -18.47 2.52 -34.14
C ASP A 1005 -19.47 2.03 -33.06
N SER A 1006 -20.52 1.30 -33.44
CA SER A 1006 -21.57 0.83 -32.52
C SER A 1006 -21.80 -0.68 -32.59
N ASP A 1007 -20.86 -1.42 -33.18
CA ASP A 1007 -20.94 -2.84 -33.51
C ASP A 1007 -19.71 -3.58 -32.95
N SER A 1008 -19.63 -3.65 -31.61
CA SER A 1008 -18.55 -4.32 -30.87
C SER A 1008 -18.36 -5.82 -31.17
N GLY A 1009 -19.18 -6.40 -32.06
CA GLY A 1009 -18.91 -7.69 -32.69
C GLY A 1009 -17.87 -7.64 -33.81
N ASN A 1010 -17.33 -6.45 -34.15
CA ASN A 1010 -16.31 -6.24 -35.18
C ASN A 1010 -14.98 -5.66 -34.65
N ASP A 1011 -14.90 -5.34 -33.35
CA ASP A 1011 -13.74 -4.66 -32.74
C ASP A 1011 -12.42 -5.42 -32.99
N PRO A 1012 -11.37 -4.74 -33.53
CA PRO A 1012 -10.07 -5.36 -33.75
C PRO A 1012 -9.30 -5.59 -32.44
N ARG A 1013 -8.37 -6.56 -32.48
CA ARG A 1013 -7.42 -6.77 -31.38
C ARG A 1013 -6.63 -5.48 -31.16
N THR A 1014 -6.62 -5.02 -29.91
CA THR A 1014 -6.04 -3.73 -29.54
C THR A 1014 -5.33 -3.88 -28.22
N TYR A 1015 -4.07 -3.43 -28.21
CA TYR A 1015 -3.13 -3.52 -27.12
C TYR A 1015 -2.63 -2.13 -26.72
N PHE A 1016 -2.36 -1.95 -25.44
CA PHE A 1016 -2.00 -0.69 -24.78
C PHE A 1016 -0.76 -0.92 -23.91
N SER A 1017 -0.08 0.16 -23.56
CA SER A 1017 1.05 0.10 -22.60
C SER A 1017 0.65 -0.35 -21.19
N TYR A 1018 -0.60 -0.12 -20.77
CA TYR A 1018 -1.09 -0.59 -19.47
C TYR A 1018 -1.64 -2.01 -19.61
N ILE A 1019 -1.05 -2.97 -18.90
CA ILE A 1019 -1.44 -4.39 -18.98
C ILE A 1019 -2.90 -4.60 -18.55
N GLY A 1020 -3.39 -3.84 -17.57
CA GLY A 1020 -4.81 -3.87 -17.16
C GLY A 1020 -5.80 -3.45 -18.24
N ALA A 1021 -5.35 -2.78 -19.32
CA ALA A 1021 -6.18 -2.47 -20.48
C ALA A 1021 -6.13 -3.57 -21.58
N ASN A 1022 -5.22 -4.53 -21.45
CA ASN A 1022 -5.02 -5.65 -22.38
C ASN A 1022 -5.88 -6.85 -21.95
N SER A 1023 -6.78 -7.28 -22.83
CA SER A 1023 -7.78 -8.31 -22.51
C SER A 1023 -7.24 -9.73 -22.39
N ASP A 1024 -5.95 -9.94 -22.68
CA ASP A 1024 -5.18 -11.16 -22.48
C ASP A 1024 -4.17 -11.04 -21.32
N GLY A 1025 -4.18 -9.93 -20.56
CA GLY A 1025 -3.34 -9.75 -19.37
C GLY A 1025 -1.84 -9.71 -19.65
N ALA A 1026 -1.46 -9.50 -20.91
CA ALA A 1026 -0.07 -9.52 -21.36
C ALA A 1026 0.45 -8.11 -21.70
N ASP A 1027 1.77 -8.00 -21.67
CA ASP A 1027 2.55 -6.86 -22.13
C ASP A 1027 2.76 -6.96 -23.65
N HIS A 1028 2.51 -5.85 -24.35
CA HIS A 1028 2.58 -5.71 -25.80
C HIS A 1028 3.32 -4.44 -26.26
N VAL A 1029 3.83 -3.63 -25.34
CA VAL A 1029 4.51 -2.36 -25.65
C VAL A 1029 5.66 -2.18 -24.67
N ARG A 1030 6.89 -1.95 -25.15
CA ARG A 1030 8.07 -1.80 -24.29
C ARG A 1030 8.92 -0.60 -24.63
N MET A 1031 9.50 0.03 -23.62
CA MET A 1031 10.49 1.10 -23.80
C MET A 1031 11.89 0.51 -24.05
N LEU A 1032 12.40 0.67 -25.27
CA LEU A 1032 13.71 0.19 -25.69
C LEU A 1032 14.84 1.17 -25.34
N GLY A 1033 14.49 2.42 -25.02
CA GLY A 1033 15.38 3.52 -24.66
C GLY A 1033 14.63 4.86 -24.71
N ASN A 1034 15.33 6.00 -24.56
CA ASN A 1034 14.68 7.32 -24.56
C ASN A 1034 13.85 7.54 -25.83
N ASN A 1035 12.52 7.64 -25.68
CA ASN A 1035 11.54 7.83 -26.75
C ASN A 1035 11.60 6.76 -27.86
N VAL A 1036 11.97 5.52 -27.53
CA VAL A 1036 11.97 4.40 -28.48
C VAL A 1036 11.16 3.24 -27.92
N PHE A 1037 10.17 2.79 -28.70
CA PHE A 1037 9.17 1.81 -28.31
C PHE A 1037 9.24 0.57 -29.21
N GLY A 1038 9.12 -0.62 -28.63
CA GLY A 1038 8.89 -1.90 -29.30
C GLY A 1038 7.47 -2.38 -29.05
N PHE A 1039 6.93 -3.21 -29.94
CA PHE A 1039 5.55 -3.68 -29.89
C PHE A 1039 5.44 -5.12 -30.37
N GLU A 1040 4.43 -5.85 -29.87
CA GLU A 1040 4.09 -7.24 -30.21
C GLU A 1040 2.65 -7.32 -30.76
N ASP A 1041 2.43 -7.96 -31.91
CA ASP A 1041 1.13 -8.02 -32.62
C ASP A 1041 0.33 -9.32 -32.39
N LEU A 1042 0.97 -10.32 -31.80
CA LEU A 1042 0.36 -11.59 -31.39
C LEU A 1042 -0.39 -11.42 -30.05
N ALA A 1043 -1.26 -12.38 -29.72
CA ALA A 1043 -1.97 -12.41 -28.44
C ALA A 1043 -1.17 -13.16 -27.37
N GLU A 1044 -1.54 -12.98 -26.09
CA GLU A 1044 -0.90 -13.65 -24.94
C GLU A 1044 0.60 -13.29 -24.81
N GLY A 1045 0.99 -12.07 -25.22
CA GLY A 1045 2.39 -11.62 -25.29
C GLY A 1045 3.22 -12.26 -26.40
N GLY A 1046 2.63 -13.10 -27.26
CA GLY A 1046 3.23 -13.57 -28.50
C GLY A 1046 4.50 -14.40 -28.36
N ASP A 1047 5.53 -14.10 -29.16
CA ASP A 1047 6.87 -14.69 -28.98
C ASP A 1047 7.82 -13.82 -28.13
N LYS A 1048 7.28 -12.71 -27.60
CA LYS A 1048 7.88 -11.81 -26.61
C LYS A 1048 9.13 -11.12 -27.12
N ASP A 1049 9.26 -10.96 -28.44
CA ASP A 1049 10.44 -10.35 -29.04
C ASP A 1049 10.31 -8.83 -29.26
N PHE A 1050 9.08 -8.30 -29.30
CA PHE A 1050 8.73 -6.88 -29.42
C PHE A 1050 9.33 -6.18 -30.66
N ASN A 1051 9.68 -6.97 -31.70
CA ASN A 1051 10.24 -6.46 -32.94
C ASN A 1051 9.18 -6.28 -34.05
N ASP A 1052 7.98 -6.86 -33.93
CA ASP A 1052 6.86 -6.74 -34.88
C ASP A 1052 6.72 -5.29 -35.38
N ALA A 1053 6.79 -4.33 -34.46
CA ALA A 1053 7.09 -2.94 -34.79
C ALA A 1053 8.01 -2.25 -33.79
N THR A 1054 8.82 -1.32 -34.30
CA THR A 1054 9.62 -0.40 -33.47
C THR A 1054 9.42 1.04 -33.93
N VAL A 1055 9.27 1.96 -32.97
CA VAL A 1055 9.03 3.39 -33.24
C VAL A 1055 9.98 4.26 -32.42
N SER A 1056 10.74 5.12 -33.10
CA SER A 1056 11.52 6.19 -32.46
C SER A 1056 10.80 7.53 -32.61
N VAL A 1057 10.75 8.33 -31.55
CA VAL A 1057 10.04 9.62 -31.50
C VAL A 1057 11.01 10.79 -31.24
N GLU A 1058 11.12 11.70 -32.21
CA GLU A 1058 11.93 12.93 -32.11
C GLU A 1058 11.03 14.17 -32.02
N PHE A 1059 11.09 14.90 -30.92
CA PHE A 1059 10.38 16.19 -30.73
C PHE A 1059 11.25 17.38 -31.20
N SER A 1060 10.61 18.46 -31.71
CA SER A 1060 11.30 19.58 -32.40
C SER A 1060 10.97 20.99 -31.89
#